data_AF-A0A2I0A0S0-F1
#
_entry.id   AF-A0A2I0A0S0-F1
#
_cell.length_a   1.000
_cell.length_b   1.000
_cell.length_c   1.000
_cell.angle_alpha   90.00
_cell.angle_beta   90.00
_cell.angle_gamma   90.00
#
_symmetry.space_group_name_H-M   'P 1'
#
loop_
_entity.id
_entity.type
_entity.pdbx_description
1 polymer ?
#
loop_
_entity_poly.entity_id
_entity_poly.type
_entity_poly.pdbx_seq_one_letter_code
_entity_poly.pdbx_strand_id
1 'polypeptide(L)'
;MLKIKTPKTHKAKRELEKRAPKLVENAKKTLILNGTKTSNVLNAVLAQIYHLRKGLAVKFSKKNENIRPFESGGETSLEFFSLKTDCSLFVFGSHSKKRPNNLVLGRMYDHHVYDLVEVGVENFKPIESFKYDKMIAPRQGSKPFFAFIGEGFENSEELKHLKDVLLDHFRGEVVENLNLTGIDRVYVCTAISSNTIFFTHCAIRLRKSGTSIPRIELVEVGPSMDLVVRRHRLPNDSVKKEAMRTALTQPKKIKNVTRDEVKGKLGKIYIPDQQVGALALSNNVKGLKRERREAKMSKDNKDAMTKKRKTEPQIETFCCSREYDLLSYPRMEGILIGVSAMVMVKPCNNLSSMNFTWRNSIGGMRRFGPLRCNKPGEDSTDGLVKITYSPDYIANSIEVSEWESGVPLDRILENQGIRIRRRPPSGPSAHSVGPFEFRLENEGNSPRNILEKIIWNKDVELKERKPLSMLIKDLERAPPVRDFVGALKASYQKIGMPALIAEVKKASPSRGVLREKFDPVEIASTYEKNGATCLSILTDEKYFQGSFENLELVRRAGVKCPLLCKEFIIDAWQIYYARSKGADAILLIAAVLPDLDIKYMTKICRKLGIAALVEVHNEREMDRVLDIDGIQLIGINNRDLETFEVDILNTKNLLEGERGQLIHQKGITVVGESGLFTPKDVAFVHDAGVKAVLVGESLIKKEDPGKAIAELFGKDISTYMSFDEHFNISGNV
;
A
#
# COMPACT_ATOMS: atom_id res chain seq x y z
N MET A 1 53.31 20.34 1.66
CA MET A 1 52.53 19.43 2.53
C MET A 1 52.35 20.05 3.91
N LEU A 2 51.12 20.12 4.42
CA LEU A 2 50.87 20.47 5.82
C LEU A 2 51.26 19.26 6.70
N LYS A 3 52.21 19.42 7.64
CA LYS A 3 52.52 18.37 8.62
C LYS A 3 51.26 18.02 9.42
N ILE A 4 50.79 16.78 9.30
CA ILE A 4 49.67 16.26 10.10
C ILE A 4 50.13 16.20 11.56
N LYS A 5 49.87 17.27 12.32
CA LYS A 5 50.15 17.32 13.77
C LYS A 5 49.03 16.60 14.49
N THR A 6 49.36 15.49 15.15
CA THR A 6 48.42 14.78 16.04
C THR A 6 47.94 15.73 17.16
N PRO A 7 46.63 15.74 17.49
CA PRO A 7 46.08 16.66 18.49
C PRO A 7 46.58 16.29 19.89
N LYS A 8 47.40 17.17 20.50
CA LYS A 8 47.90 16.97 21.86
C LYS A 8 46.87 17.20 22.97
N THR A 9 45.71 17.81 22.66
CA THR A 9 44.67 18.13 23.66
C THR A 9 43.33 17.50 23.31
N HIS A 10 42.56 17.11 24.32
CA HIS A 10 41.23 16.51 24.12
C HIS A 10 40.27 17.45 23.36
N LYS A 11 40.39 18.77 23.55
CA LYS A 11 39.61 19.78 22.80
C LYS A 11 39.94 19.75 21.30
N ALA A 12 41.23 19.69 20.94
CA ALA A 12 41.64 19.58 19.54
C ALA A 12 41.23 18.23 18.92
N LYS A 13 41.30 17.13 19.69
CA LYS A 13 40.84 15.81 19.24
C LYS A 13 39.34 15.81 18.90
N ARG A 14 38.50 16.32 19.81
CA ARG A 14 37.03 16.45 19.59
C ARG A 14 36.71 17.29 18.35
N GLU A 15 37.48 18.34 18.07
CA GLU A 15 37.21 19.19 16.90
C GLU A 15 37.62 18.53 15.58
N LEU A 16 38.67 17.69 15.58
CA LEU A 16 39.00 16.85 14.42
C LEU A 16 37.98 15.71 14.24
N GLU A 17 37.53 15.07 15.32
CA GLU A 17 36.47 14.05 15.31
C GLU A 17 35.13 14.58 14.75
N LYS A 18 34.84 15.87 14.90
CA LYS A 18 33.64 16.49 14.27
C LYS A 18 33.74 16.61 12.75
N ARG A 19 34.94 16.87 12.23
CA ARG A 19 35.28 17.08 10.80
C ARG A 19 35.54 15.78 10.05
N ALA A 20 35.88 14.71 10.77
CA ALA A 20 36.09 13.40 10.18
C ALA A 20 34.83 12.92 9.41
N PRO A 21 34.98 12.15 8.31
CA PRO A 21 33.86 11.58 7.57
C PRO A 21 32.92 10.76 8.48
N LYS A 22 31.61 10.82 8.19
CA LYS A 22 30.55 10.18 8.99
C LYS A 22 29.59 9.40 8.11
N LEU A 23 28.98 8.35 8.66
CA LEU A 23 27.92 7.58 7.99
C LEU A 23 26.63 8.41 7.81
N VAL A 24 26.32 9.26 8.79
CA VAL A 24 25.28 10.29 8.71
C VAL A 24 25.99 11.63 8.69
N GLU A 25 25.89 12.35 7.56
CA GLU A 25 26.58 13.63 7.36
C GLU A 25 26.01 14.72 8.28
N ASN A 26 26.87 15.69 8.66
CA ASN A 26 26.40 16.92 9.30
C ASN A 26 25.75 17.84 8.25
N ALA A 27 25.01 18.85 8.70
CA ALA A 27 24.55 19.93 7.83
C ALA A 27 25.74 20.64 7.14
N LYS A 28 25.66 20.74 5.80
CA LYS A 28 26.70 21.34 4.97
C LYS A 28 26.88 22.83 5.28
N LYS A 29 28.12 23.27 5.52
CA LYS A 29 28.45 24.68 5.80
C LYS A 29 28.86 25.43 4.52
N THR A 30 28.42 26.68 4.40
CA THR A 30 28.68 27.56 3.26
C THR A 30 29.77 28.58 3.57
N LEU A 31 30.86 28.53 2.81
CA LEU A 31 31.92 29.52 2.79
C LEU A 31 31.49 30.71 1.89
N ILE A 32 31.58 31.95 2.37
CA ILE A 32 31.19 33.15 1.62
C ILE A 32 32.41 34.06 1.47
N LEU A 33 32.82 34.30 0.23
CA LEU A 33 34.04 35.04 -0.12
C LEU A 33 33.78 36.19 -1.09
N ASN A 34 34.54 37.26 -0.89
CA ASN A 34 34.64 38.40 -1.78
C ASN A 34 35.93 38.30 -2.62
N GLY A 35 35.82 38.44 -3.95
CA GLY A 35 36.98 38.63 -4.82
C GLY A 35 37.56 40.05 -4.75
N THR A 36 38.62 40.32 -5.54
CA THR A 36 39.29 41.63 -5.64
C THR A 36 38.33 42.80 -5.89
N LYS A 37 37.35 42.58 -6.77
CA LYS A 37 36.33 43.56 -7.16
C LYS A 37 34.95 42.97 -6.93
N THR A 38 34.14 43.63 -6.12
CA THR A 38 32.72 43.32 -5.88
C THR A 38 31.90 44.60 -5.94
N SER A 39 30.69 44.54 -6.51
CA SER A 39 29.75 45.66 -6.52
C SER A 39 28.98 45.78 -5.21
N ASN A 40 28.39 46.95 -4.94
CA ASN A 40 27.52 47.15 -3.77
C ASN A 40 26.34 46.18 -3.76
N VAL A 41 25.74 45.93 -4.94
CA VAL A 41 24.69 44.91 -5.13
C VAL A 41 25.17 43.53 -4.67
N LEU A 42 26.33 43.05 -5.14
CA LEU A 42 26.88 41.77 -4.69
C LEU A 42 27.21 41.75 -3.20
N ASN A 43 27.73 42.84 -2.64
CA ASN A 43 28.02 42.91 -1.20
C ASN A 43 26.74 42.72 -0.37
N ALA A 44 25.61 43.28 -0.83
CA ALA A 44 24.29 43.07 -0.25
C ALA A 44 23.78 41.63 -0.48
N VAL A 45 23.86 41.07 -1.70
CA VAL A 45 23.50 39.66 -1.99
C VAL A 45 24.26 38.70 -1.08
N LEU A 46 25.58 38.85 -0.95
CA LEU A 46 26.42 38.03 -0.07
C LEU A 46 26.12 38.24 1.43
N ALA A 47 25.53 39.38 1.82
CA ALA A 47 25.04 39.60 3.18
C ALA A 47 23.69 38.90 3.41
N GLN A 48 22.78 38.96 2.42
CA GLN A 48 21.49 38.27 2.50
C GLN A 48 21.64 36.75 2.47
N ILE A 49 22.50 36.19 1.62
CA ILE A 49 22.82 34.75 1.62
C ILE A 49 23.41 34.33 2.99
N TYR A 50 24.30 35.14 3.58
CA TYR A 50 24.81 34.87 4.94
C TYR A 50 23.70 34.91 6.00
N HIS A 51 22.73 35.81 5.87
CA HIS A 51 21.58 35.90 6.78
C HIS A 51 20.66 34.67 6.66
N LEU A 52 20.28 34.27 5.45
CA LEU A 52 19.48 33.08 5.18
C LEU A 52 20.16 31.78 5.66
N ARG A 53 21.49 31.75 5.65
CA ARG A 53 22.33 30.60 6.07
C ARG A 53 22.94 30.76 7.46
N LYS A 54 22.48 31.70 8.27
CA LYS A 54 23.10 32.09 9.56
C LYS A 54 23.09 30.91 10.55
N GLY A 55 24.29 30.48 10.94
CA GLY A 55 24.55 29.25 11.73
C GLY A 55 25.25 28.15 10.92
N LEU A 56 25.00 28.10 9.60
CA LEU A 56 25.63 27.19 8.64
C LEU A 56 26.49 27.93 7.59
N ALA A 57 26.95 29.15 7.90
CA ALA A 57 27.77 29.95 7.00
C ALA A 57 28.96 30.61 7.69
N VAL A 58 30.08 30.71 6.98
CA VAL A 58 31.31 31.40 7.39
C VAL A 58 31.64 32.43 6.31
N LYS A 59 31.60 33.72 6.65
CA LYS A 59 31.87 34.82 5.73
C LYS A 59 33.21 35.49 6.04
N PHE A 60 34.05 35.69 5.03
CA PHE A 60 35.25 36.52 5.15
C PHE A 60 34.99 37.92 4.59
N SER A 61 35.24 38.95 5.40
CA SER A 61 35.09 40.35 4.97
C SER A 61 36.26 40.87 4.13
N LYS A 62 37.42 40.20 4.17
CA LYS A 62 38.58 40.57 3.35
C LYS A 62 38.38 40.10 1.91
N LYS A 63 38.83 40.93 0.96
CA LYS A 63 38.91 40.60 -0.46
C LYS A 63 40.04 39.58 -0.70
N ASN A 64 39.84 38.69 -1.67
CA ASN A 64 40.77 37.61 -1.98
C ASN A 64 41.15 37.71 -3.46
N GLU A 65 42.45 37.86 -3.75
CA GLU A 65 42.89 38.28 -5.08
C GLU A 65 43.24 37.12 -6.02
N ASN A 66 43.49 35.93 -5.46
CA ASN A 66 43.93 34.72 -6.16
C ASN A 66 42.84 33.64 -6.22
N ILE A 67 41.57 34.03 -6.40
CA ILE A 67 40.43 33.11 -6.53
C ILE A 67 39.85 33.25 -7.94
N ARG A 68 39.97 32.18 -8.73
CA ARG A 68 39.50 32.14 -10.12
C ARG A 68 38.85 30.77 -10.40
N PRO A 69 37.57 30.55 -10.03
CA PRO A 69 36.98 29.21 -9.92
C PRO A 69 36.87 28.39 -11.22
N PHE A 70 37.18 28.98 -12.37
CA PHE A 70 37.12 28.35 -13.71
C PHE A 70 38.47 28.31 -14.43
N GLU A 71 39.54 28.81 -13.81
CA GLU A 71 40.90 28.78 -14.38
C GLU A 71 41.70 27.70 -13.65
N SER A 72 42.48 26.90 -14.38
CA SER A 72 43.23 25.77 -13.82
C SER A 72 44.22 26.22 -12.74
N GLY A 73 44.09 25.70 -11.52
CA GLY A 73 44.85 26.11 -10.34
C GLY A 73 44.23 27.31 -9.59
N GLY A 74 43.20 27.94 -10.14
CA GLY A 74 42.43 29.01 -9.52
C GLY A 74 41.45 28.53 -8.45
N GLU A 75 41.21 27.21 -8.37
CA GLU A 75 40.48 26.57 -7.28
C GLU A 75 41.30 26.33 -6.01
N THR A 76 42.64 26.24 -6.07
CA THR A 76 43.49 25.85 -4.92
C THR A 76 43.28 26.74 -3.69
N SER A 77 43.00 28.03 -3.90
CA SER A 77 42.63 28.98 -2.84
C SER A 77 41.31 28.62 -2.16
N LEU A 78 40.29 28.18 -2.92
CA LEU A 78 38.99 27.75 -2.38
C LEU A 78 39.12 26.45 -1.59
N GLU A 79 39.91 25.50 -2.09
CA GLU A 79 40.18 24.21 -1.43
C GLU A 79 40.90 24.43 -0.09
N PHE A 80 41.91 25.33 -0.07
CA PHE A 80 42.56 25.76 1.16
C PHE A 80 41.58 26.36 2.18
N PHE A 81 40.66 27.24 1.74
CA PHE A 81 39.64 27.80 2.64
C PHE A 81 38.66 26.72 3.11
N SER A 82 38.18 25.84 2.22
CA SER A 82 37.30 24.72 2.55
C SER A 82 37.88 23.82 3.64
N LEU A 83 39.14 23.39 3.47
CA LEU A 83 39.89 22.59 4.44
C LEU A 83 40.04 23.33 5.78
N LYS A 84 40.30 24.64 5.73
CA LYS A 84 40.49 25.45 6.94
C LYS A 84 39.19 25.62 7.74
N THR A 85 38.10 25.98 7.07
CA THR A 85 36.80 26.31 7.71
C THR A 85 35.85 25.14 7.86
N ASP A 86 36.16 23.98 7.27
CA ASP A 86 35.27 22.82 7.22
C ASP A 86 33.94 23.18 6.52
N CYS A 87 34.06 23.72 5.30
CA CYS A 87 32.92 24.14 4.47
C CYS A 87 32.87 23.38 3.15
N SER A 88 31.82 22.59 2.97
CA SER A 88 31.56 21.77 1.77
C SER A 88 30.83 22.51 0.65
N LEU A 89 30.43 23.76 0.88
CA LEU A 89 29.75 24.63 -0.09
C LEU A 89 30.47 25.98 -0.12
N PHE A 90 30.50 26.65 -1.28
CA PHE A 90 31.07 27.99 -1.38
C PHE A 90 30.23 28.93 -2.27
N VAL A 91 30.28 30.21 -1.90
CA VAL A 91 29.68 31.33 -2.62
C VAL A 91 30.75 32.40 -2.80
N PHE A 92 31.08 32.72 -4.04
CA PHE A 92 32.12 33.69 -4.39
C PHE A 92 31.54 34.84 -5.23
N GLY A 93 31.61 36.06 -4.73
CA GLY A 93 31.19 37.25 -5.46
C GLY A 93 32.35 37.93 -6.19
N SER A 94 32.13 38.31 -7.44
CA SER A 94 33.10 38.98 -8.31
C SER A 94 32.44 39.97 -9.27
N HIS A 95 33.14 41.01 -9.71
CA HIS A 95 32.60 42.01 -10.63
C HIS A 95 33.65 42.44 -11.66
N SER A 96 33.27 42.42 -12.94
CA SER A 96 34.10 42.87 -14.06
C SER A 96 33.23 43.40 -15.21
N LYS A 97 33.81 44.16 -16.16
CA LYS A 97 33.07 44.67 -17.34
C LYS A 97 32.46 43.54 -18.20
N LYS A 98 33.16 42.40 -18.32
CA LYS A 98 32.68 41.21 -19.06
C LYS A 98 31.64 40.38 -18.27
N ARG A 99 31.67 40.46 -16.93
CA ARG A 99 30.78 39.74 -16.02
C ARG A 99 30.35 40.68 -14.87
N PRO A 100 29.35 41.54 -15.09
CA PRO A 100 28.79 42.35 -14.03
C PRO A 100 28.04 41.45 -13.03
N ASN A 101 28.02 41.86 -11.76
CA ASN A 101 27.33 41.21 -10.64
C ASN A 101 27.44 39.66 -10.66
N ASN A 102 28.66 39.16 -10.79
CA ASN A 102 28.94 37.75 -10.99
C ASN A 102 29.01 37.00 -9.64
N LEU A 103 28.13 36.03 -9.47
CA LEU A 103 28.05 35.15 -8.30
C LEU A 103 28.39 33.72 -8.74
N VAL A 104 29.34 33.09 -8.07
CA VAL A 104 29.67 31.68 -8.29
C VAL A 104 29.22 30.88 -7.08
N LEU A 105 28.36 29.89 -7.33
CA LEU A 105 27.88 28.92 -6.35
C LEU A 105 28.56 27.59 -6.65
N GLY A 106 29.06 26.86 -5.66
CA GLY A 106 29.71 25.58 -5.91
C GLY A 106 29.79 24.67 -4.70
N ARG A 107 30.04 23.39 -4.98
CA ARG A 107 30.11 22.30 -4.00
C ARG A 107 31.53 21.73 -3.95
N MET A 108 31.92 21.27 -2.77
CA MET A 108 33.18 20.58 -2.54
C MET A 108 32.93 19.12 -2.20
N TYR A 109 33.80 18.23 -2.67
CA TYR A 109 33.89 16.83 -2.23
C TYR A 109 35.30 16.59 -1.70
N ASP A 110 35.42 16.10 -0.46
CA ASP A 110 36.68 15.98 0.28
C ASP A 110 37.59 17.22 0.14
N HIS A 111 37.01 18.41 0.36
CA HIS A 111 37.63 19.74 0.22
C HIS A 111 38.10 20.15 -1.20
N HIS A 112 37.98 19.29 -2.21
CA HIS A 112 38.25 19.60 -3.61
C HIS A 112 36.99 20.09 -4.33
N VAL A 113 37.13 20.91 -5.38
CA VAL A 113 35.95 21.43 -6.12
C VAL A 113 35.25 20.32 -6.91
N TYR A 114 34.03 19.99 -6.48
CA TYR A 114 33.17 18.98 -7.11
C TYR A 114 32.48 19.57 -8.36
N ASP A 115 31.68 20.63 -8.16
CA ASP A 115 31.00 21.35 -9.24
C ASP A 115 30.76 22.81 -8.89
N LEU A 116 30.46 23.62 -9.91
CA LEU A 116 30.09 25.01 -9.74
C LEU A 116 29.24 25.57 -10.89
N VAL A 117 28.46 26.60 -10.57
CA VAL A 117 27.64 27.39 -11.49
C VAL A 117 27.94 28.88 -11.28
N GLU A 118 28.20 29.60 -12.36
CA GLU A 118 28.34 31.05 -12.44
C GLU A 118 27.02 31.66 -12.90
N VAL A 119 26.45 32.52 -12.06
CA VAL A 119 25.24 33.28 -12.36
C VAL A 119 25.50 34.79 -12.33
N GLY A 120 24.89 35.53 -13.26
CA GLY A 120 24.72 36.97 -13.15
C GLY A 120 23.54 37.29 -12.25
N VAL A 121 23.72 38.22 -11.31
CA VAL A 121 22.62 38.71 -10.46
C VAL A 121 22.05 40.01 -11.01
N GLU A 122 20.79 39.96 -11.40
CA GLU A 122 20.01 41.04 -12.00
C GLU A 122 18.75 41.32 -11.16
N ASN A 123 18.18 42.52 -11.29
CA ASN A 123 16.96 42.98 -10.61
C ASN A 123 16.88 42.73 -9.08
N PHE A 124 18.02 42.68 -8.38
CA PHE A 124 18.09 42.37 -6.96
C PHE A 124 17.33 43.36 -6.06
N LYS A 125 16.38 42.82 -5.30
CA LYS A 125 15.63 43.49 -4.23
C LYS A 125 16.01 42.87 -2.88
N PRO A 126 16.60 43.64 -1.94
CA PRO A 126 17.00 43.14 -0.64
C PRO A 126 15.80 42.99 0.32
N ILE A 127 15.93 42.24 1.42
CA ILE A 127 14.84 42.00 2.40
C ILE A 127 14.22 43.31 2.89
N GLU A 128 15.05 44.33 3.11
CA GLU A 128 14.65 45.62 3.65
C GLU A 128 13.74 46.43 2.71
N SER A 129 13.63 46.03 1.44
CA SER A 129 12.71 46.67 0.46
C SER A 129 11.27 46.14 0.52
N PHE A 130 11.03 44.99 1.18
CA PHE A 130 9.72 44.37 1.26
C PHE A 130 8.93 44.86 2.49
N LYS A 131 7.71 45.34 2.27
CA LYS A 131 6.77 45.74 3.33
C LYS A 131 5.80 44.60 3.60
N TYR A 132 5.94 43.96 4.77
CA TYR A 132 5.06 42.88 5.20
C TYR A 132 4.87 42.89 6.72
N ASP A 133 3.89 42.12 7.21
CA ASP A 133 3.62 41.95 8.63
C ASP A 133 4.72 41.11 9.32
N LYS A 134 5.45 41.75 10.24
CA LYS A 134 6.58 41.16 10.98
C LYS A 134 6.18 39.92 11.80
N MET A 135 4.90 39.73 12.15
CA MET A 135 4.44 38.54 12.86
C MET A 135 4.58 37.25 12.03
N ILE A 136 4.71 37.38 10.71
CA ILE A 136 4.86 36.27 9.75
C ILE A 136 6.32 36.18 9.24
N ALA A 137 7.24 36.97 9.80
CA ALA A 137 8.66 36.90 9.45
C ALA A 137 9.23 35.50 9.72
N PRO A 138 9.81 34.82 8.71
CA PRO A 138 10.32 33.46 8.89
C PRO A 138 11.43 33.33 9.94
N ARG A 139 11.26 32.38 10.87
CA ARG A 139 12.14 32.16 12.02
C ARG A 139 13.53 31.71 11.57
N GLN A 140 14.58 32.33 12.11
CA GLN A 140 15.95 31.99 11.71
C GLN A 140 16.25 30.50 11.96
N GLY A 141 16.70 29.79 10.93
CA GLY A 141 17.00 28.35 11.01
C GLY A 141 15.80 27.41 10.79
N SER A 142 14.59 27.93 10.51
CA SER A 142 13.47 27.09 10.06
C SER A 142 13.80 26.39 8.74
N LYS A 143 13.24 25.18 8.55
CA LYS A 143 13.50 24.37 7.36
C LYS A 143 12.66 24.89 6.19
N PRO A 144 13.28 25.33 5.07
CA PRO A 144 12.55 25.88 3.94
C PRO A 144 11.92 24.79 3.08
N PHE A 145 10.75 25.10 2.53
CA PHE A 145 10.28 24.45 1.31
C PHE A 145 10.91 25.06 0.06
N PHE A 146 10.83 24.34 -1.06
CA PHE A 146 11.21 24.82 -2.38
C PHE A 146 10.07 24.58 -3.35
N ALA A 147 9.84 25.55 -4.24
CA ALA A 147 9.02 25.39 -5.43
C ALA A 147 9.89 25.72 -6.65
N PHE A 148 10.12 24.75 -7.53
CA PHE A 148 10.76 24.95 -8.82
C PHE A 148 9.66 24.93 -9.89
N ILE A 149 9.47 26.04 -10.59
CA ILE A 149 8.34 26.27 -11.50
C ILE A 149 8.87 26.48 -12.92
N GLY A 150 8.30 25.74 -13.88
CA GLY A 150 8.64 25.83 -15.31
C GLY A 150 9.52 24.68 -15.80
N GLU A 151 9.26 24.25 -17.04
CA GLU A 151 9.87 23.07 -17.68
C GLU A 151 11.40 23.19 -17.90
N GLY A 152 11.94 24.41 -17.86
CA GLY A 152 13.38 24.65 -18.00
C GLY A 152 14.23 23.85 -17.00
N PHE A 153 13.72 23.57 -15.80
CA PHE A 153 14.43 22.75 -14.79
C PHE A 153 14.53 21.25 -15.13
N GLU A 154 13.82 20.78 -16.17
CA GLU A 154 13.86 19.40 -16.64
C GLU A 154 14.58 19.30 -17.99
N ASN A 155 14.35 20.30 -18.87
CA ASN A 155 14.81 20.34 -20.25
C ASN A 155 16.20 20.99 -20.45
N SER A 156 16.63 21.93 -19.58
CA SER A 156 17.99 22.53 -19.64
C SER A 156 18.92 21.89 -18.62
N GLU A 157 20.11 21.47 -19.06
CA GLU A 157 21.16 20.94 -18.18
C GLU A 157 21.73 22.02 -17.26
N GLU A 158 21.81 23.27 -17.75
CA GLU A 158 22.24 24.44 -16.98
C GLU A 158 21.32 24.74 -15.80
N LEU A 159 20.01 24.74 -16.04
CA LEU A 159 19.00 24.99 -15.01
C LEU A 159 18.84 23.80 -14.06
N LYS A 160 18.96 22.57 -14.56
CA LYS A 160 18.96 21.34 -13.75
C LYS A 160 20.16 21.32 -12.79
N HIS A 161 21.34 21.68 -13.28
CA HIS A 161 22.53 21.83 -12.43
C HIS A 161 22.37 23.00 -11.42
N LEU A 162 21.85 24.16 -11.84
CA LEU A 162 21.58 25.27 -10.91
C LEU A 162 20.57 24.86 -9.82
N LYS A 163 19.51 24.12 -10.16
CA LYS A 163 18.53 23.56 -9.21
C LYS A 163 19.21 22.69 -8.16
N ASP A 164 20.04 21.74 -8.55
CA ASP A 164 20.78 20.87 -7.63
C ASP A 164 21.71 21.64 -6.69
N VAL A 165 22.41 22.65 -7.23
CA VAL A 165 23.32 23.51 -6.45
C VAL A 165 22.53 24.39 -5.47
N LEU A 166 21.42 25.01 -5.88
CA LEU A 166 20.58 25.84 -5.00
C LEU A 166 19.90 25.00 -3.91
N LEU A 167 19.41 23.81 -4.25
CA LEU A 167 18.76 22.90 -3.30
C LEU A 167 19.78 22.50 -2.21
N ASP A 168 20.99 22.09 -2.58
CA ASP A 168 22.04 21.75 -1.61
C ASP A 168 22.52 22.97 -0.79
N HIS A 169 22.53 24.16 -1.41
CA HIS A 169 22.87 25.41 -0.72
C HIS A 169 21.83 25.82 0.33
N PHE A 170 20.53 25.64 0.08
CA PHE A 170 19.49 26.23 0.94
C PHE A 170 18.65 25.23 1.75
N ARG A 171 18.72 23.91 1.51
CA ARG A 171 17.89 22.88 2.20
C ARG A 171 18.06 22.73 3.73
N GLY A 172 19.14 23.26 4.29
CA GLY A 172 19.46 23.13 5.71
C GLY A 172 19.80 21.69 6.11
N GLU A 173 19.43 21.32 7.34
CA GLU A 173 19.68 19.98 7.88
C GLU A 173 18.67 18.95 7.33
N VAL A 174 19.09 17.69 7.20
CA VAL A 174 18.16 16.58 6.88
C VAL A 174 17.51 16.14 8.19
N VAL A 175 16.17 16.09 8.20
CA VAL A 175 15.37 15.74 9.38
C VAL A 175 14.33 14.70 9.00
N GLU A 176 14.11 13.71 9.87
CA GLU A 176 13.10 12.66 9.67
C GLU A 176 11.69 13.15 10.05
N ASN A 177 11.60 14.05 11.03
CA ASN A 177 10.35 14.58 11.56
C ASN A 177 10.31 16.11 11.43
N LEU A 178 9.15 16.64 11.02
CA LEU A 178 8.91 18.07 10.83
C LEU A 178 7.92 18.60 11.85
N ASN A 179 8.27 19.70 12.53
CA ASN A 179 7.35 20.45 13.38
C ASN A 179 6.57 21.43 12.49
N LEU A 180 5.23 21.35 12.51
CA LEU A 180 4.34 22.23 11.72
C LEU A 180 4.57 23.72 12.03
N THR A 181 4.95 24.08 13.26
CA THR A 181 5.26 25.47 13.63
C THR A 181 6.60 25.99 13.07
N GLY A 182 7.41 25.11 12.46
CA GLY A 182 8.61 25.44 11.71
C GLY A 182 8.38 25.57 10.21
N ILE A 183 7.13 25.40 9.73
CA ILE A 183 6.74 25.60 8.33
C ILE A 183 6.32 27.07 8.17
N ASP A 184 7.29 27.93 7.89
CA ASP A 184 7.09 29.38 7.78
C ASP A 184 7.64 30.03 6.51
N ARG A 185 8.40 29.29 5.67
CA ARG A 185 9.01 29.83 4.44
C ARG A 185 9.04 28.86 3.27
N VAL A 186 9.03 29.43 2.08
CA VAL A 186 9.31 28.76 0.81
C VAL A 186 10.26 29.61 -0.04
N TYR A 187 11.24 28.97 -0.68
CA TYR A 187 12.01 29.55 -1.78
C TYR A 187 11.35 29.16 -3.09
N VAL A 188 10.93 30.16 -3.87
CA VAL A 188 10.31 29.96 -5.19
C VAL A 188 11.33 30.32 -6.26
N CYS A 189 11.57 29.36 -7.15
CA CYS A 189 12.49 29.45 -8.28
C CYS A 189 11.67 29.25 -9.56
N THR A 190 11.41 30.32 -10.32
CA THR A 190 10.63 30.25 -11.57
C THR A 190 11.57 30.39 -12.77
N ALA A 191 11.55 29.44 -13.71
CA ALA A 191 12.29 29.57 -14.96
C ALA A 191 11.63 30.62 -15.85
N ILE A 192 12.37 31.69 -16.19
CA ILE A 192 11.92 32.75 -17.13
C ILE A 192 12.31 32.36 -18.56
N SER A 193 13.52 31.81 -18.73
CA SER A 193 14.08 31.38 -20.01
C SER A 193 14.81 30.05 -19.84
N SER A 194 15.48 29.57 -20.89
CA SER A 194 16.36 28.40 -20.84
C SER A 194 17.60 28.58 -19.95
N ASN A 195 17.95 29.80 -19.53
CA ASN A 195 19.13 30.08 -18.72
C ASN A 195 18.92 31.05 -17.54
N THR A 196 17.74 31.66 -17.41
CA THR A 196 17.43 32.64 -16.36
C THR A 196 16.32 32.15 -15.46
N ILE A 197 16.51 32.26 -14.15
CA ILE A 197 15.48 32.00 -13.15
C ILE A 197 15.21 33.22 -12.28
N PHE A 198 13.95 33.44 -11.93
CA PHE A 198 13.55 34.32 -10.85
C PHE A 198 13.66 33.57 -9.53
N PHE A 199 14.46 34.07 -8.59
CA PHE A 199 14.51 33.58 -7.21
C PHE A 199 13.78 34.57 -6.30
N THR A 200 12.81 34.09 -5.52
CA THR A 200 12.15 34.87 -4.46
C THR A 200 11.96 34.03 -3.19
N HIS A 201 11.94 34.71 -2.05
CA HIS A 201 11.72 34.11 -0.73
C HIS A 201 10.41 34.63 -0.15
N CYS A 202 9.49 33.71 0.10
CA CYS A 202 8.15 33.99 0.58
C CYS A 202 7.94 33.36 1.96
N ALA A 203 7.26 34.10 2.83
CA ALA A 203 6.72 33.56 4.06
C ALA A 203 5.38 32.84 3.80
N ILE A 204 5.12 31.79 4.57
CA ILE A 204 3.91 30.98 4.51
C ILE A 204 2.95 31.49 5.59
N ARG A 205 1.77 31.97 5.17
CA ARG A 205 0.67 32.33 6.06
C ARG A 205 -0.45 31.30 5.91
N LEU A 206 -0.78 30.62 7.01
CA LEU A 206 -1.87 29.65 7.07
C LEU A 206 -3.17 30.34 7.50
N ARG A 207 -4.20 30.29 6.66
CA ARG A 207 -5.55 30.79 6.94
C ARG A 207 -6.51 29.64 7.22
N LYS A 208 -7.46 29.84 8.13
CA LYS A 208 -8.56 28.90 8.37
C LYS A 208 -9.43 28.80 7.10
N SER A 209 -9.63 27.59 6.61
CA SER A 209 -10.34 27.25 5.36
C SER A 209 -11.71 26.61 5.59
N GLY A 210 -12.03 26.22 6.82
CA GLY A 210 -13.20 25.40 7.15
C GLY A 210 -12.93 23.89 7.10
N THR A 211 -11.82 23.46 6.48
CA THR A 211 -11.42 22.04 6.38
C THR A 211 -10.15 21.75 7.20
N SER A 212 -9.70 20.49 7.22
CA SER A 212 -8.44 20.09 7.87
C SER A 212 -7.18 20.67 7.20
N ILE A 213 -7.27 21.09 5.92
CA ILE A 213 -6.15 21.65 5.16
C ILE A 213 -6.28 23.18 5.16
N PRO A 214 -5.37 23.94 5.80
CA PRO A 214 -5.45 25.40 5.82
C PRO A 214 -5.23 25.99 4.42
N ARG A 215 -5.87 27.13 4.13
CA ARG A 215 -5.59 27.90 2.92
C ARG A 215 -4.22 28.55 3.08
N ILE A 216 -3.32 28.30 2.12
CA ILE A 216 -1.96 28.84 2.13
C ILE A 216 -1.94 30.16 1.36
N GLU A 217 -1.56 31.25 2.04
CA GLU A 217 -1.21 32.54 1.43
C GLU A 217 0.32 32.67 1.44
N LEU A 218 0.93 32.99 0.29
CA LEU A 218 2.35 33.33 0.21
C LEU A 218 2.52 34.85 0.26
N VAL A 219 3.44 35.33 1.10
CA VAL A 219 3.77 36.74 1.23
C VAL A 219 5.25 36.92 0.89
N GLU A 220 5.59 37.73 -0.10
CA GLU A 220 7.00 38.00 -0.43
C GLU A 220 7.68 38.75 0.73
N VAL A 221 8.79 38.20 1.22
CA VAL A 221 9.60 38.80 2.29
C VAL A 221 11.03 39.11 1.85
N GLY A 222 11.42 38.63 0.67
CA GLY A 222 12.73 38.85 0.07
C GLY A 222 13.86 38.00 0.70
N PRO A 223 15.06 38.01 0.12
CA PRO A 223 15.43 38.77 -1.07
C PRO A 223 14.81 38.17 -2.34
N SER A 224 14.71 39.00 -3.38
CA SER A 224 14.29 38.60 -4.72
C SER A 224 15.38 39.01 -5.72
N MET A 225 15.65 38.18 -6.73
CA MET A 225 16.63 38.46 -7.78
C MET A 225 16.47 37.54 -8.98
N ASP A 226 16.88 38.02 -10.15
CA ASP A 226 17.09 37.20 -11.32
C ASP A 226 18.50 36.61 -11.30
N LEU A 227 18.60 35.31 -11.58
CA LEU A 227 19.85 34.56 -11.68
C LEU A 227 20.01 34.05 -13.12
N VAL A 228 20.89 34.70 -13.87
CA VAL A 228 21.20 34.37 -15.27
C VAL A 228 22.41 33.44 -15.32
N VAL A 229 22.23 32.16 -15.68
CA VAL A 229 23.34 31.21 -15.81
C VAL A 229 24.27 31.61 -16.96
N ARG A 230 25.58 31.60 -16.68
CA ARG A 230 26.65 31.99 -17.63
C ARG A 230 27.60 30.85 -17.96
N ARG A 231 28.09 30.16 -16.93
CA ARG A 231 28.99 29.00 -17.06
C ARG A 231 28.66 28.00 -15.97
N HIS A 232 28.83 26.72 -16.25
CA HIS A 232 28.81 25.67 -15.24
C HIS A 232 29.98 24.70 -15.47
N ARG A 233 30.40 23.99 -14.42
CA ARG A 233 31.38 22.90 -14.50
C ARG A 233 30.80 21.71 -13.74
N LEU A 234 30.45 20.66 -14.45
CA LEU A 234 29.96 19.40 -13.88
C LEU A 234 31.13 18.58 -13.29
N PRO A 235 30.85 17.64 -12.36
CA PRO A 235 31.87 16.77 -11.78
C PRO A 235 32.25 15.65 -12.76
N ASN A 236 33.50 15.20 -12.72
CA ASN A 236 33.94 14.01 -13.46
C ASN A 236 33.16 12.76 -12.98
N ASP A 237 32.78 11.86 -13.89
CA ASP A 237 31.92 10.71 -13.56
C ASP A 237 32.51 9.79 -12.48
N SER A 238 33.84 9.65 -12.40
CA SER A 238 34.47 8.88 -11.33
C SER A 238 34.24 9.52 -9.95
N VAL A 239 34.39 10.84 -9.84
CA VAL A 239 34.17 11.59 -8.59
C VAL A 239 32.68 11.63 -8.26
N LYS A 240 31.81 11.79 -9.26
CA LYS A 240 30.35 11.70 -9.14
C LYS A 240 29.91 10.34 -8.59
N LYS A 241 30.48 9.24 -9.09
CA LYS A 241 30.20 7.88 -8.60
C LYS A 241 30.68 7.66 -7.17
N GLU A 242 31.81 8.25 -6.78
CA GLU A 242 32.31 8.18 -5.40
C GLU A 242 31.47 9.02 -4.43
N ALA A 243 31.13 10.25 -4.81
CA ALA A 243 30.29 11.16 -4.03
C ALA A 243 28.86 10.65 -3.83
N MET A 244 28.33 9.90 -4.80
CA MET A 244 27.00 9.28 -4.74
C MET A 244 27.00 7.88 -4.09
N ARG A 245 28.13 7.42 -3.51
CA ARG A 245 28.21 6.12 -2.83
C ARG A 245 27.41 6.14 -1.52
N THR A 246 26.32 5.39 -1.46
CA THR A 246 25.54 5.21 -0.24
C THR A 246 26.30 4.34 0.79
N ALA A 247 26.19 4.73 2.06
CA ALA A 247 26.72 3.93 3.16
C ALA A 247 25.84 2.67 3.37
N LEU A 248 26.47 1.52 3.62
CA LEU A 248 25.79 0.29 4.01
C LEU A 248 25.37 0.36 5.50
N THR A 249 24.41 1.23 5.80
CA THR A 249 23.88 1.44 7.16
C THR A 249 22.97 0.30 7.62
N GLN A 250 22.28 -0.36 6.70
CA GLN A 250 21.56 -1.60 6.98
C GLN A 250 22.47 -2.83 6.75
N PRO A 251 22.36 -3.88 7.59
CA PRO A 251 23.06 -5.13 7.34
C PRO A 251 22.60 -5.70 6.00
N LYS A 252 23.54 -6.16 5.15
CA LYS A 252 23.21 -6.79 3.87
C LYS A 252 22.12 -7.85 4.07
N LYS A 253 21.01 -7.74 3.33
CA LYS A 253 19.90 -8.71 3.38
C LYS A 253 20.44 -10.10 3.07
N ILE A 254 20.65 -10.91 4.11
CA ILE A 254 21.13 -12.27 3.97
C ILE A 254 20.00 -13.05 3.30
N LYS A 255 20.27 -13.68 2.15
CA LYS A 255 19.27 -14.46 1.42
C LYS A 255 18.66 -15.50 2.38
N ASN A 256 17.34 -15.62 2.34
CA ASN A 256 16.55 -16.51 3.19
C ASN A 256 16.58 -16.20 4.70
N VAL A 257 17.04 -15.02 5.12
CA VAL A 257 17.03 -14.62 6.54
C VAL A 257 16.25 -13.32 6.70
N THR A 258 15.24 -13.35 7.57
CA THR A 258 14.48 -12.18 8.01
C THR A 258 14.75 -11.92 9.50
N ARG A 259 14.54 -10.68 9.93
CA ARG A 259 14.65 -10.29 11.34
C ARG A 259 13.32 -9.65 11.74
N ASP A 260 12.61 -10.35 12.62
CA ASP A 260 11.37 -9.92 13.25
C ASP A 260 11.74 -9.29 14.61
N GLU A 261 11.15 -8.15 14.96
CA GLU A 261 11.41 -7.48 16.25
C GLU A 261 10.90 -8.31 17.44
N VAL A 262 9.89 -9.14 17.23
CA VAL A 262 9.26 -9.98 18.26
C VAL A 262 9.84 -11.39 18.26
N LYS A 263 10.06 -12.00 17.08
CA LYS A 263 10.53 -13.40 16.96
C LYS A 263 12.03 -13.56 16.73
N GLY A 264 12.77 -12.46 16.56
CA GLY A 264 14.22 -12.48 16.32
C GLY A 264 14.59 -12.88 14.89
N LYS A 265 15.71 -13.58 14.73
CA LYS A 265 16.29 -13.93 13.42
C LYS A 265 15.67 -15.22 12.89
N LEU A 266 14.84 -15.12 11.86
CA LEU A 266 14.16 -16.25 11.21
C LEU A 266 14.92 -16.67 9.95
N GLY A 267 15.05 -17.98 9.71
CA GLY A 267 15.64 -18.55 8.49
C GLY A 267 14.61 -19.34 7.70
N LYS A 268 14.43 -19.01 6.41
CA LYS A 268 13.54 -19.71 5.48
C LYS A 268 14.30 -20.84 4.78
N ILE A 269 14.00 -22.08 5.15
CA ILE A 269 14.52 -23.25 4.43
C ILE A 269 13.62 -23.49 3.22
N TYR A 270 14.24 -23.64 2.04
CA TYR A 270 13.54 -24.04 0.82
C TYR A 270 13.75 -25.53 0.65
N ILE A 271 12.70 -26.32 0.87
CA ILE A 271 12.67 -27.73 0.52
C ILE A 271 12.31 -27.79 -0.97
N PRO A 272 13.15 -28.39 -1.85
CA PRO A 272 12.81 -28.55 -3.25
C PRO A 272 11.64 -29.54 -3.38
N ASP A 273 10.85 -29.41 -4.45
CA ASP A 273 9.78 -30.36 -4.73
C ASP A 273 10.33 -31.78 -4.88
N GLN A 274 9.76 -32.72 -4.13
CA GLN A 274 10.26 -34.09 -4.05
C GLN A 274 9.41 -34.99 -4.93
N GLN A 275 9.89 -35.27 -6.15
CA GLN A 275 9.19 -36.11 -7.13
C GLN A 275 9.21 -37.59 -6.74
N VAL A 276 8.46 -37.96 -5.71
CA VAL A 276 8.40 -39.34 -5.18
C VAL A 276 7.92 -40.34 -6.24
N GLY A 277 7.06 -39.92 -7.18
CA GLY A 277 6.60 -40.76 -8.29
C GLY A 277 7.66 -41.06 -9.36
N ALA A 278 8.74 -40.29 -9.44
CA ALA A 278 9.85 -40.54 -10.37
C ALA A 278 10.90 -41.52 -9.80
N LEU A 279 10.84 -41.79 -8.49
CA LEU A 279 11.64 -42.85 -7.87
C LEU A 279 11.08 -44.20 -8.31
N ALA A 280 11.84 -44.90 -9.16
CA ALA A 280 11.60 -46.30 -9.47
C ALA A 280 11.74 -47.13 -8.18
N LEU A 281 10.62 -47.35 -7.49
CA LEU A 281 10.55 -48.31 -6.39
C LEU A 281 11.11 -49.64 -6.89
N SER A 282 12.00 -50.27 -6.13
CA SER A 282 12.62 -51.56 -6.47
C SER A 282 11.65 -52.74 -6.28
N ASN A 283 10.38 -52.56 -6.69
CA ASN A 283 9.28 -53.52 -6.66
C ASN A 283 9.46 -54.67 -7.68
N ASN A 284 10.70 -54.95 -8.10
CA ASN A 284 11.13 -56.22 -8.68
C ASN A 284 11.21 -57.35 -7.63
N VAL A 285 10.50 -57.22 -6.50
CA VAL A 285 10.29 -58.30 -5.54
C VAL A 285 9.53 -59.43 -6.26
N LYS A 286 10.11 -60.64 -6.28
CA LYS A 286 9.61 -61.79 -7.09
C LYS A 286 8.14 -62.13 -6.87
N GLY A 287 7.52 -61.75 -5.75
CA GLY A 287 6.11 -62.00 -5.44
C GLY A 287 5.08 -61.20 -6.24
N LEU A 288 5.47 -60.09 -6.88
CA LEU A 288 4.54 -59.20 -7.61
C LEU A 288 4.40 -59.51 -9.11
N LYS A 289 5.19 -60.43 -9.67
CA LYS A 289 5.13 -60.76 -11.11
C LYS A 289 3.92 -61.62 -11.47
N ARG A 290 2.86 -60.93 -11.91
CA ARG A 290 1.54 -61.46 -12.32
C ARG A 290 1.63 -62.57 -13.39
N GLU A 291 2.58 -62.45 -14.31
CA GLU A 291 2.87 -63.40 -15.39
C GLU A 291 2.98 -64.86 -14.90
N ARG A 292 3.54 -65.12 -13.71
CA ARG A 292 3.64 -66.49 -13.18
C ARG A 292 2.34 -67.03 -12.58
N ARG A 293 1.42 -66.18 -12.12
CA ARG A 293 0.08 -66.61 -11.69
C ARG A 293 -0.75 -67.01 -12.91
N GLU A 294 -0.70 -66.20 -13.96
CA GLU A 294 -1.41 -66.45 -15.22
C GLU A 294 -0.80 -67.62 -16.01
N ALA A 295 0.53 -67.78 -15.99
CA ALA A 295 1.21 -68.97 -16.53
C ALA A 295 0.89 -70.26 -15.75
N LYS A 296 0.54 -70.18 -14.45
CA LYS A 296 0.09 -71.35 -13.69
C LYS A 296 -1.35 -71.73 -14.08
N MET A 297 -2.28 -70.77 -14.04
CA MET A 297 -3.68 -70.99 -14.41
C MET A 297 -3.86 -71.45 -15.87
N SER A 298 -3.04 -70.95 -16.80
CA SER A 298 -3.07 -71.40 -18.21
C SER A 298 -2.41 -72.76 -18.44
N LYS A 299 -1.56 -73.25 -17.52
CA LYS A 299 -1.03 -74.61 -17.56
C LYS A 299 -2.08 -75.60 -17.06
N ASP A 300 -2.70 -75.30 -15.92
CA ASP A 300 -3.78 -76.10 -15.33
C ASP A 300 -4.97 -76.27 -16.30
N ASN A 301 -5.30 -75.25 -17.11
CA ASN A 301 -6.34 -75.36 -18.16
C ASN A 301 -5.92 -76.13 -19.43
N LYS A 302 -4.62 -76.19 -19.77
CA LYS A 302 -4.15 -76.89 -20.98
C LYS A 302 -4.14 -78.42 -20.82
N ASP A 303 -3.92 -78.89 -19.59
CA ASP A 303 -4.00 -80.33 -19.26
C ASP A 303 -5.46 -80.85 -19.27
N ALA A 304 -6.46 -79.96 -19.16
CA ALA A 304 -7.87 -80.31 -19.25
C ALA A 304 -8.41 -80.44 -20.70
N MET A 305 -7.93 -79.61 -21.64
CA MET A 305 -8.50 -79.52 -23.00
C MET A 305 -7.90 -80.51 -24.03
N THR A 306 -6.80 -81.19 -23.73
CA THR A 306 -6.17 -82.15 -24.67
C THR A 306 -6.92 -83.48 -24.84
N LYS A 307 -8.06 -83.68 -24.16
CA LYS A 307 -8.89 -84.90 -24.25
C LYS A 307 -10.03 -84.90 -25.30
N LYS A 308 -10.23 -83.84 -26.10
CA LYS A 308 -11.22 -83.84 -27.20
C LYS A 308 -10.65 -83.35 -28.55
N ARG A 309 -10.44 -84.32 -29.45
CA ARG A 309 -10.42 -84.21 -30.93
C ARG A 309 -11.78 -83.64 -31.44
N LYS A 310 -11.95 -83.07 -32.64
CA LYS A 310 -11.11 -82.84 -33.84
C LYS A 310 -11.80 -81.79 -34.76
N THR A 311 -11.01 -81.09 -35.62
CA THR A 311 -11.36 -80.49 -36.94
C THR A 311 -12.57 -79.54 -37.11
N GLU A 312 -12.28 -78.24 -37.37
CA GLU A 312 -12.44 -77.48 -38.66
C GLU A 312 -13.70 -77.66 -39.58
N PRO A 313 -14.02 -76.72 -40.52
CA PRO A 313 -13.31 -75.47 -40.91
C PRO A 313 -14.18 -74.19 -41.22
N GLN A 314 -13.50 -73.03 -41.50
CA GLN A 314 -13.87 -71.96 -42.48
C GLN A 314 -15.13 -71.05 -42.21
N ILE A 315 -15.31 -69.79 -42.70
CA ILE A 315 -14.55 -68.86 -43.59
C ILE A 315 -15.03 -67.36 -43.45
N GLU A 316 -14.23 -66.37 -43.91
CA GLU A 316 -14.58 -64.94 -44.26
C GLU A 316 -15.09 -63.94 -43.18
N THR A 317 -15.03 -62.59 -43.30
CA THR A 317 -14.38 -61.60 -44.22
C THR A 317 -14.19 -60.21 -43.52
N PHE A 318 -13.17 -59.42 -43.93
CA PHE A 318 -13.07 -57.92 -44.00
C PHE A 318 -13.39 -57.01 -42.75
N CYS A 319 -12.86 -55.78 -42.57
CA CYS A 319 -12.12 -54.85 -43.43
C CYS A 319 -11.09 -53.94 -42.66
N CYS A 320 -10.24 -53.23 -43.42
CA CYS A 320 -9.38 -52.07 -43.08
C CYS A 320 -10.14 -50.90 -42.35
N SER A 321 -9.51 -49.85 -41.81
CA SER A 321 -8.30 -49.06 -42.19
C SER A 321 -7.67 -48.32 -40.96
N ARG A 322 -6.35 -48.09 -40.79
CA ARG A 322 -5.26 -47.44 -41.59
C ARG A 322 -5.14 -45.91 -41.37
N GLU A 323 -3.98 -45.47 -40.87
CA GLU A 323 -3.44 -44.10 -40.99
C GLU A 323 -1.92 -44.17 -41.31
N TYR A 324 -1.38 -43.08 -41.88
CA TYR A 324 -0.04 -42.97 -42.48
C TYR A 324 0.63 -41.63 -42.06
N ASP A 325 1.93 -41.67 -41.68
CA ASP A 325 3.09 -40.96 -42.30
C ASP A 325 3.02 -39.43 -42.65
N LEU A 326 4.09 -38.60 -42.69
CA LEU A 326 5.56 -38.77 -42.75
C LEU A 326 6.36 -37.41 -42.64
N LEU A 327 7.71 -37.48 -42.49
CA LEU A 327 8.82 -36.50 -42.75
C LEU A 327 9.33 -35.60 -41.57
N SER A 328 10.62 -35.31 -41.26
CA SER A 328 11.99 -35.36 -41.87
C SER A 328 12.51 -34.05 -42.53
N TYR A 329 13.79 -33.60 -42.42
CA TYR A 329 14.99 -34.14 -41.72
C TYR A 329 15.89 -33.10 -40.93
N PRO A 330 17.00 -32.45 -41.39
CA PRO A 330 18.13 -32.16 -40.44
C PRO A 330 18.78 -30.74 -40.45
N ARG A 331 19.67 -30.44 -39.47
CA ARG A 331 20.76 -29.44 -39.59
C ARG A 331 21.96 -29.68 -38.66
N MET A 332 23.11 -29.13 -39.03
CA MET A 332 24.48 -29.49 -38.56
C MET A 332 24.98 -28.79 -37.29
N GLU A 333 26.10 -29.32 -36.77
CA GLU A 333 26.97 -28.78 -35.72
C GLU A 333 27.60 -27.41 -36.07
N GLY A 334 28.08 -26.67 -35.05
CA GLY A 334 29.10 -25.62 -35.31
C GLY A 334 29.29 -24.50 -34.27
N ILE A 335 30.29 -24.67 -33.40
CA ILE A 335 31.20 -23.62 -32.85
C ILE A 335 30.72 -22.74 -31.65
N LEU A 336 31.63 -22.65 -30.69
CA LEU A 336 31.61 -21.92 -29.43
C LEU A 336 32.26 -20.52 -29.58
N ILE A 337 31.58 -19.43 -29.19
CA ILE A 337 32.21 -18.20 -28.63
C ILE A 337 31.22 -17.60 -27.62
N GLY A 338 31.68 -17.26 -26.41
CA GLY A 338 30.84 -16.65 -25.36
C GLY A 338 31.22 -15.18 -25.07
N VAL A 339 30.23 -14.37 -24.70
CA VAL A 339 30.41 -13.06 -24.04
C VAL A 339 29.32 -12.89 -22.96
N SER A 340 29.68 -12.22 -21.85
CA SER A 340 28.86 -12.07 -20.64
C SER A 340 28.11 -10.73 -20.58
N ALA A 341 26.86 -10.74 -20.12
CA ALA A 341 26.09 -9.57 -19.66
C ALA A 341 25.09 -10.05 -18.58
N MET A 342 25.31 -9.87 -17.29
CA MET A 342 25.34 -8.62 -16.50
C MET A 342 23.95 -7.95 -16.38
N VAL A 343 23.16 -8.48 -15.43
CA VAL A 343 21.81 -8.01 -15.07
C VAL A 343 21.88 -6.70 -14.27
N MET A 344 21.12 -5.69 -14.69
CA MET A 344 20.90 -4.48 -13.88
C MET A 344 19.81 -4.72 -12.82
N VAL A 345 20.13 -4.43 -11.56
CA VAL A 345 19.16 -4.39 -10.46
C VAL A 345 19.17 -3.00 -9.83
N LYS A 346 18.07 -2.26 -9.99
CA LYS A 346 17.72 -1.11 -9.15
C LYS A 346 17.33 -1.63 -7.76
N PRO A 347 17.63 -0.87 -6.69
CA PRO A 347 16.72 -0.81 -5.56
C PRO A 347 16.36 0.63 -5.18
N CYS A 348 15.12 0.80 -4.73
CA CYS A 348 14.59 2.03 -4.15
C CYS A 348 14.40 1.86 -2.63
N ASN A 349 14.51 2.97 -1.91
CA ASN A 349 13.72 3.35 -0.72
C ASN A 349 13.75 2.53 0.60
N ASN A 350 13.97 3.30 1.69
CA ASN A 350 13.21 3.26 2.98
C ASN A 350 13.32 1.99 3.88
N LEU A 351 13.11 2.02 5.21
CA LEU A 351 12.88 3.08 6.23
C LEU A 351 13.24 2.51 7.62
N SER A 352 13.50 3.36 8.64
CA SER A 352 13.36 3.07 10.11
C SER A 352 14.23 1.93 10.74
N SER A 353 14.45 1.82 12.06
CA SER A 353 14.42 2.76 13.21
C SER A 353 15.12 2.11 14.45
N MET A 354 15.05 2.79 15.61
CA MET A 354 15.20 2.29 17.01
C MET A 354 16.53 2.49 17.78
N ASN A 355 16.50 3.53 18.62
CA ASN A 355 16.64 3.50 20.07
C ASN A 355 17.65 2.52 20.74
N PHE A 356 18.66 3.13 21.38
CA PHE A 356 19.20 2.65 22.67
C PHE A 356 19.22 3.84 23.64
N THR A 357 18.65 3.67 24.83
CA THR A 357 18.78 4.64 25.93
C THR A 357 19.81 4.15 26.94
N TRP A 358 20.58 5.07 27.54
CA TRP A 358 20.97 4.97 28.96
C TRP A 358 21.53 6.29 29.52
N ARG A 359 21.04 6.63 30.72
CA ARG A 359 21.57 7.58 31.74
C ARG A 359 21.61 9.09 31.43
N ASN A 360 20.65 9.78 32.04
CA ASN A 360 20.95 10.97 32.84
C ASN A 360 21.02 10.59 34.34
N SER A 361 22.01 11.14 35.04
CA SER A 361 21.94 11.54 36.45
C SER A 361 21.62 13.05 36.46
N ILE A 362 21.03 13.74 37.44
CA ILE A 362 20.94 13.71 38.92
C ILE A 362 19.57 14.38 39.23
N GLY A 363 18.81 14.17 40.32
CA GLY A 363 18.89 13.35 41.53
C GLY A 363 17.74 13.76 42.48
N GLY A 364 17.49 13.02 43.58
CA GLY A 364 16.43 13.38 44.54
C GLY A 364 15.97 12.22 45.42
N MET A 365 16.28 12.30 46.71
CA MET A 365 15.99 11.32 47.79
C MET A 365 14.49 10.94 47.89
N ARG A 366 14.06 9.79 48.46
CA ARG A 366 14.48 9.14 49.74
C ARG A 366 14.23 7.61 49.79
N ARG A 367 14.93 6.98 50.75
CA ARG A 367 14.79 5.67 51.46
C ARG A 367 13.42 4.96 51.36
N PHE A 368 13.24 3.63 51.50
CA PHE A 368 14.03 2.51 52.06
C PHE A 368 13.95 1.27 51.11
N GLY A 369 14.86 0.30 51.10
CA GLY A 369 14.91 -0.86 52.03
C GLY A 369 14.69 -2.18 51.23
N PRO A 370 15.56 -3.21 51.31
CA PRO A 370 15.56 -4.33 50.35
C PRO A 370 14.81 -5.58 50.83
N LEU A 371 14.47 -6.49 49.90
CA LEU A 371 14.57 -7.97 50.02
C LEU A 371 14.09 -8.63 48.69
N ARG A 372 15.02 -9.24 47.94
CA ARG A 372 15.16 -10.69 47.66
C ARG A 372 14.07 -11.35 46.81
N CYS A 373 14.52 -11.95 45.70
CA CYS A 373 13.75 -12.84 44.84
C CYS A 373 13.50 -14.20 45.50
N ASN A 374 12.35 -14.80 45.21
CA ASN A 374 12.14 -16.25 45.23
C ASN A 374 11.58 -16.70 43.86
N LYS A 375 11.93 -17.93 43.48
CA LYS A 375 11.29 -18.80 42.46
C LYS A 375 10.94 -20.11 43.19
N PRO A 376 10.20 -21.08 42.61
CA PRO A 376 9.30 -21.05 41.45
C PRO A 376 7.88 -21.55 41.80
N GLY A 377 7.02 -21.81 40.80
CA GLY A 377 5.79 -22.59 40.92
C GLY A 377 5.26 -22.98 39.54
N GLU A 378 4.94 -24.26 39.33
CA GLU A 378 4.44 -24.84 38.08
C GLU A 378 2.91 -24.97 38.05
N ASP A 379 2.38 -25.45 36.92
CA ASP A 379 0.99 -25.85 36.62
C ASP A 379 -0.09 -24.74 36.61
N SER A 380 -0.87 -24.56 35.54
CA SER A 380 -1.70 -25.60 34.92
C SER A 380 -1.81 -25.51 33.39
N THR A 381 -2.00 -26.67 32.75
CA THR A 381 -2.35 -26.78 31.33
C THR A 381 -3.84 -26.56 31.10
N ASP A 382 -4.20 -25.76 30.09
CA ASP A 382 -5.53 -25.83 29.48
C ASP A 382 -5.44 -25.75 27.95
N GLY A 383 -6.26 -26.56 27.28
CA GLY A 383 -6.08 -26.90 25.88
C GLY A 383 -6.67 -25.89 24.90
N LEU A 384 -5.82 -25.08 24.24
CA LEU A 384 -6.21 -24.38 23.02
C LEU A 384 -5.75 -25.13 21.77
N VAL A 385 -6.67 -25.35 20.83
CA VAL A 385 -6.43 -25.96 19.52
C VAL A 385 -5.33 -25.20 18.77
N LYS A 386 -4.19 -25.85 18.52
CA LYS A 386 -3.09 -25.29 17.73
C LYS A 386 -3.47 -25.21 16.25
N ILE A 387 -4.10 -24.11 15.84
CA ILE A 387 -4.16 -23.74 14.43
C ILE A 387 -2.80 -23.14 14.04
N THR A 388 -2.01 -23.92 13.30
CA THR A 388 -0.66 -23.56 12.89
C THR A 388 -0.70 -22.50 11.78
N TYR A 389 -0.43 -21.22 12.11
CA TYR A 389 -0.36 -20.14 11.11
C TYR A 389 1.07 -19.85 10.64
N SER A 390 1.22 -19.81 9.31
CA SER A 390 2.44 -19.36 8.62
C SER A 390 2.68 -17.84 8.82
N PRO A 391 3.92 -17.35 9.00
CA PRO A 391 4.17 -15.93 9.25
C PRO A 391 4.08 -15.05 7.99
N ASP A 392 3.13 -14.11 7.99
CA ASP A 392 3.06 -12.87 7.19
C ASP A 392 3.44 -12.92 5.70
N TYR A 393 2.47 -13.42 4.93
CA TYR A 393 2.43 -13.44 3.46
C TYR A 393 2.40 -12.04 2.82
N ILE A 394 1.74 -11.06 3.45
CA ILE A 394 1.46 -9.74 2.84
C ILE A 394 2.75 -8.97 2.52
N ALA A 395 3.70 -8.88 3.46
CA ALA A 395 4.95 -8.12 3.27
C ALA A 395 5.94 -8.78 2.29
N ASN A 396 5.58 -9.93 1.70
CA ASN A 396 6.37 -10.65 0.71
C ASN A 396 5.58 -10.96 -0.58
N SER A 397 4.37 -10.39 -0.77
CA SER A 397 3.63 -10.59 -2.02
C SER A 397 4.29 -9.83 -3.17
N ILE A 398 4.16 -10.36 -4.39
CA ILE A 398 4.70 -9.72 -5.60
C ILE A 398 4.09 -8.32 -5.76
N GLU A 399 2.81 -8.14 -5.45
CA GLU A 399 2.12 -6.84 -5.49
C GLU A 399 2.80 -5.77 -4.62
N VAL A 400 3.26 -6.11 -3.42
CA VAL A 400 3.99 -5.15 -2.56
C VAL A 400 5.31 -4.74 -3.21
N SER A 401 6.01 -5.68 -3.85
CA SER A 401 7.23 -5.34 -4.59
C SER A 401 6.97 -4.53 -5.86
N GLU A 402 5.79 -4.65 -6.49
CA GLU A 402 5.36 -3.78 -7.59
C GLU A 402 5.01 -2.36 -7.11
N TRP A 403 4.32 -2.22 -5.96
CA TRP A 403 4.10 -0.94 -5.28
C TRP A 403 5.43 -0.26 -4.89
N GLU A 404 6.36 -1.00 -4.27
CA GLU A 404 7.64 -0.46 -3.80
C GLU A 404 8.63 -0.16 -4.95
N SER A 405 8.53 -0.84 -6.09
CA SER A 405 9.37 -0.58 -7.27
C SER A 405 8.91 0.60 -8.13
N GLY A 406 7.78 1.23 -7.78
CA GLY A 406 7.27 2.43 -8.43
C GLY A 406 6.47 2.15 -9.71
N VAL A 407 5.85 0.96 -9.82
CA VAL A 407 4.83 0.72 -10.85
C VAL A 407 3.60 1.59 -10.53
N PRO A 408 3.06 2.37 -11.50
CA PRO A 408 1.85 3.15 -11.26
C PRO A 408 0.68 2.27 -10.82
N LEU A 409 -0.08 2.72 -9.81
CA LEU A 409 -1.23 1.99 -9.27
C LEU A 409 -2.21 1.56 -10.37
N ASP A 410 -2.46 2.45 -11.33
CA ASP A 410 -3.38 2.20 -12.45
C ASP A 410 -2.99 0.96 -13.27
N ARG A 411 -1.68 0.73 -13.48
CA ARG A 411 -1.17 -0.43 -14.22
C ARG A 411 -1.39 -1.75 -13.46
N ILE A 412 -1.38 -1.70 -12.13
CA ILE A 412 -1.64 -2.87 -11.28
C ILE A 412 -3.14 -3.18 -11.27
N LEU A 413 -3.98 -2.14 -11.22
CA LEU A 413 -5.43 -2.28 -11.39
C LEU A 413 -5.77 -2.87 -12.77
N GLU A 414 -5.15 -2.41 -13.85
CA GLU A 414 -5.29 -2.97 -15.21
C GLU A 414 -4.84 -4.44 -15.29
N ASN A 415 -3.68 -4.78 -14.73
CA ASN A 415 -3.18 -6.16 -14.64
C ASN A 415 -4.13 -7.08 -13.84
N GLN A 416 -4.80 -6.55 -12.81
CA GLN A 416 -5.83 -7.25 -12.03
C GLN A 416 -7.24 -7.18 -12.67
N GLY A 417 -7.40 -6.43 -13.77
CA GLY A 417 -8.68 -6.27 -14.47
C GLY A 417 -9.69 -5.36 -13.77
N ILE A 418 -9.25 -4.64 -12.73
CA ILE A 418 -10.07 -3.71 -11.97
C ILE A 418 -10.35 -2.49 -12.83
N ARG A 419 -11.59 -2.43 -13.35
CA ARG A 419 -12.04 -1.30 -14.15
C ARG A 419 -12.49 -0.13 -13.29
N ILE A 420 -13.05 -0.36 -12.10
CA ILE A 420 -13.65 0.70 -11.27
C ILE A 420 -12.58 1.63 -10.70
N ARG A 421 -12.55 2.88 -11.19
CA ARG A 421 -11.61 3.89 -10.71
C ARG A 421 -12.07 4.40 -9.35
N ARG A 422 -11.18 4.51 -8.35
CA ARG A 422 -11.57 5.10 -7.05
C ARG A 422 -11.61 6.63 -7.03
N ARG A 423 -10.98 7.28 -8.02
CA ARG A 423 -10.84 8.74 -8.13
C ARG A 423 -10.90 9.20 -9.58
N PRO A 424 -11.18 10.49 -9.85
CA PRO A 424 -11.10 11.07 -11.20
C PRO A 424 -9.65 11.06 -11.72
N PRO A 425 -9.36 10.61 -12.97
CA PRO A 425 -7.99 10.47 -13.48
C PRO A 425 -7.15 11.75 -13.48
N SER A 426 -7.75 12.89 -13.82
CA SER A 426 -7.05 14.18 -13.87
C SER A 426 -7.20 14.99 -12.58
N GLY A 427 -7.74 14.37 -11.52
CA GLY A 427 -8.06 15.04 -10.26
C GLY A 427 -9.21 16.04 -10.35
N PRO A 428 -9.50 16.79 -9.27
CA PRO A 428 -10.37 17.96 -9.34
C PRO A 428 -9.69 19.06 -10.18
N SER A 429 -10.48 19.91 -10.84
CA SER A 429 -9.96 21.00 -11.66
C SER A 429 -9.05 21.93 -10.84
N ALA A 430 -7.81 22.12 -11.29
CA ALA A 430 -6.81 22.95 -10.62
C ALA A 430 -7.08 24.47 -10.71
N HIS A 431 -8.17 24.88 -11.35
CA HIS A 431 -8.47 26.27 -11.68
C HIS A 431 -9.75 26.73 -10.98
N SER A 432 -9.60 27.60 -9.98
CA SER A 432 -10.72 28.38 -9.43
C SER A 432 -10.91 29.65 -10.27
N VAL A 433 -12.06 29.77 -10.92
CA VAL A 433 -12.42 30.87 -11.84
C VAL A 433 -13.46 31.84 -11.25
N GLY A 434 -13.49 31.96 -9.91
CA GLY A 434 -14.41 32.87 -9.21
C GLY A 434 -15.81 32.26 -8.97
N PRO A 435 -16.88 33.06 -8.96
CA PRO A 435 -18.23 32.62 -8.55
C PRO A 435 -18.98 31.76 -9.59
N PHE A 436 -18.36 31.45 -10.72
CA PHE A 436 -18.92 30.59 -11.77
C PHE A 436 -18.06 29.34 -11.93
N GLU A 437 -18.62 28.13 -11.80
CA GLU A 437 -17.89 26.90 -12.13
C GLU A 437 -17.75 26.77 -13.66
N PHE A 438 -16.56 27.02 -14.22
CA PHE A 438 -16.24 26.49 -15.55
C PHE A 438 -15.93 24.99 -15.44
N ARG A 439 -16.91 24.16 -15.79
CA ARG A 439 -16.63 22.77 -16.18
C ARG A 439 -16.15 22.76 -17.62
N LEU A 440 -14.86 22.50 -17.81
CA LEU A 440 -14.43 21.74 -18.98
C LEU A 440 -14.86 20.29 -18.73
N GLU A 441 -15.98 19.88 -19.32
CA GLU A 441 -16.44 18.49 -19.31
C GLU A 441 -15.53 17.64 -20.21
N ASN A 442 -14.34 17.32 -19.69
CA ASN A 442 -13.55 16.22 -20.20
C ASN A 442 -14.30 14.93 -19.85
N GLU A 443 -14.92 14.27 -20.84
CA GLU A 443 -15.73 13.05 -20.66
C GLU A 443 -15.00 11.99 -19.82
N GLY A 444 -13.68 11.87 -19.97
CA GLY A 444 -12.83 10.96 -19.20
C GLY A 444 -12.78 11.20 -17.68
N ASN A 445 -13.19 12.37 -17.17
CA ASN A 445 -13.15 12.72 -15.75
C ASN A 445 -14.50 12.62 -15.03
N SER A 446 -15.53 12.07 -15.69
CA SER A 446 -16.82 11.70 -15.08
C SER A 446 -16.84 10.21 -14.69
N PRO A 447 -17.62 9.79 -13.67
CA PRO A 447 -17.77 8.38 -13.34
C PRO A 447 -18.49 7.64 -14.47
N ARG A 448 -17.92 6.52 -14.95
CA ARG A 448 -18.48 5.78 -16.10
C ARG A 448 -19.72 4.96 -15.78
N ASN A 449 -19.84 4.48 -14.54
CA ASN A 449 -20.98 3.72 -14.06
C ASN A 449 -21.35 4.14 -12.62
N ILE A 450 -22.48 3.62 -12.13
CA ILE A 450 -23.01 3.94 -10.81
C ILE A 450 -22.09 3.49 -9.66
N LEU A 451 -21.44 2.34 -9.78
CA LEU A 451 -20.51 1.83 -8.77
C LEU A 451 -19.32 2.78 -8.64
N GLU A 452 -18.72 3.19 -9.77
CA GLU A 452 -17.65 4.18 -9.81
C GLU A 452 -18.08 5.52 -9.15
N LYS A 453 -19.32 5.97 -9.42
CA LYS A 453 -19.91 7.16 -8.79
C LYS A 453 -20.09 7.01 -7.28
N ILE A 454 -20.47 5.83 -6.79
CA ILE A 454 -20.58 5.52 -5.35
C ILE A 454 -19.19 5.58 -4.72
N ILE A 455 -18.20 4.87 -5.29
CA ILE A 455 -16.84 4.82 -4.76
C ILE A 455 -16.18 6.21 -4.71
N TRP A 456 -16.40 7.07 -5.71
CA TRP A 456 -15.88 8.45 -5.68
C TRP A 456 -16.48 9.27 -4.54
N ASN A 457 -17.78 9.10 -4.24
CA ASN A 457 -18.41 9.73 -3.08
C ASN A 457 -17.86 9.18 -1.76
N LYS A 458 -17.58 7.87 -1.66
CA LYS A 458 -16.94 7.28 -0.48
C LYS A 458 -15.53 7.85 -0.23
N ASP A 459 -14.73 8.07 -1.28
CA ASP A 459 -13.43 8.76 -1.14
C ASP A 459 -13.57 10.23 -0.67
N VAL A 460 -14.72 10.87 -0.86
CA VAL A 460 -15.03 12.20 -0.32
C VAL A 460 -15.50 12.11 1.14
N GLU A 461 -16.48 11.25 1.44
CA GLU A 461 -16.98 10.99 2.81
C GLU A 461 -15.82 10.66 3.78
N LEU A 462 -14.88 9.85 3.32
CA LEU A 462 -13.71 9.44 4.09
C LEU A 462 -12.66 10.54 4.34
N LYS A 463 -12.76 11.72 3.72
CA LYS A 463 -11.88 12.87 4.02
C LYS A 463 -12.31 13.62 5.28
N GLU A 464 -13.55 13.48 5.71
CA GLU A 464 -14.12 14.15 6.89
C GLU A 464 -14.17 13.25 8.14
N ARG A 465 -13.65 12.02 8.03
CA ARG A 465 -13.67 11.01 9.10
C ARG A 465 -12.80 11.37 10.31
N LYS A 466 -13.22 10.93 11.50
CA LYS A 466 -12.46 11.06 12.75
C LYS A 466 -11.16 10.23 12.71
N PRO A 467 -10.08 10.62 13.42
CA PRO A 467 -8.85 9.82 13.49
C PRO A 467 -9.08 8.39 13.99
N LEU A 468 -8.40 7.42 13.39
CA LEU A 468 -8.52 5.99 13.72
C LEU A 468 -8.26 5.69 15.22
N SER A 469 -7.39 6.48 15.86
CA SER A 469 -7.08 6.37 17.29
C SER A 469 -8.26 6.66 18.22
N MET A 470 -9.31 7.34 17.75
CA MET A 470 -10.57 7.50 18.49
C MET A 470 -11.38 6.19 18.44
N LEU A 471 -11.53 5.59 17.25
CA LEU A 471 -12.27 4.33 17.08
C LEU A 471 -11.68 3.16 17.87
N ILE A 472 -10.36 3.13 18.07
CA ILE A 472 -9.71 2.10 18.88
C ILE A 472 -10.22 2.10 20.34
N LYS A 473 -10.61 3.26 20.88
CA LYS A 473 -11.24 3.35 22.21
C LYS A 473 -12.69 2.90 22.19
N ASP A 474 -13.41 3.19 21.11
CA ASP A 474 -14.79 2.74 20.95
C ASP A 474 -14.87 1.21 20.79
N LEU A 475 -13.83 0.57 20.24
CA LEU A 475 -13.70 -0.89 20.20
C LEU A 475 -13.63 -1.56 21.58
N GLU A 476 -13.09 -0.90 22.61
CA GLU A 476 -13.08 -1.44 23.98
C GLU A 476 -14.49 -1.61 24.56
N ARG A 477 -15.48 -0.91 23.97
CA ARG A 477 -16.90 -0.95 24.34
C ARG A 477 -17.76 -1.76 23.36
N ALA A 478 -17.17 -2.28 22.28
CA ALA A 478 -17.92 -3.01 21.26
C ALA A 478 -18.37 -4.38 21.80
N PRO A 479 -19.62 -4.82 21.54
CA PRO A 479 -20.12 -6.10 22.02
C PRO A 479 -19.32 -7.27 21.41
N PRO A 480 -19.16 -8.41 22.10
CA PRO A 480 -18.41 -9.58 21.59
C PRO A 480 -18.86 -10.00 20.19
N VAL A 481 -17.92 -10.34 19.30
CA VAL A 481 -18.26 -10.76 17.93
C VAL A 481 -18.97 -12.11 17.95
N ARG A 482 -19.97 -12.27 17.08
CA ARG A 482 -20.66 -13.53 16.81
C ARG A 482 -20.07 -14.20 15.59
N ASP A 483 -19.95 -15.52 15.58
CA ASP A 483 -19.37 -16.24 14.44
C ASP A 483 -20.34 -16.28 13.25
N PHE A 484 -20.17 -15.32 12.34
CA PHE A 484 -20.96 -15.20 11.11
C PHE A 484 -20.81 -16.41 10.18
N VAL A 485 -19.60 -16.96 10.04
CA VAL A 485 -19.34 -18.09 9.13
C VAL A 485 -19.79 -19.40 9.77
N GLY A 486 -19.58 -19.56 11.08
CA GLY A 486 -20.08 -20.68 11.87
C GLY A 486 -21.60 -20.78 11.84
N ALA A 487 -22.32 -19.67 12.02
CA ALA A 487 -23.78 -19.63 11.94
C ALA A 487 -24.30 -20.14 10.59
N LEU A 488 -23.73 -19.67 9.47
CA LEU A 488 -24.11 -20.14 8.13
C LEU A 488 -23.82 -21.64 7.95
N LYS A 489 -22.64 -22.12 8.39
CA LYS A 489 -22.26 -23.54 8.28
C LYS A 489 -23.18 -24.44 9.12
N ALA A 490 -23.48 -24.06 10.35
CA ALA A 490 -24.37 -24.80 11.25
C ALA A 490 -25.81 -24.86 10.73
N SER A 491 -26.34 -23.73 10.23
CA SER A 491 -27.67 -23.63 9.63
C SER A 491 -27.79 -24.53 8.39
N TYR A 492 -26.82 -24.45 7.46
CA TYR A 492 -26.77 -25.33 6.29
C TYR A 492 -26.73 -26.82 6.66
N GLN A 493 -25.89 -27.20 7.65
CA GLN A 493 -25.80 -28.58 8.14
C GLN A 493 -27.10 -29.09 8.79
N LYS A 494 -27.85 -28.21 9.48
CA LYS A 494 -29.09 -28.56 10.20
C LYS A 494 -30.30 -28.65 9.27
N ILE A 495 -30.40 -27.75 8.28
CA ILE A 495 -31.59 -27.60 7.43
C ILE A 495 -31.45 -28.36 6.09
N GLY A 496 -30.22 -28.59 5.61
CA GLY A 496 -29.96 -29.18 4.30
C GLY A 496 -30.36 -28.27 3.13
N MET A 497 -30.40 -26.95 3.35
CA MET A 497 -30.69 -25.91 2.36
C MET A 497 -29.82 -24.68 2.62
N PRO A 498 -29.65 -23.75 1.66
CA PRO A 498 -28.82 -22.57 1.84
C PRO A 498 -29.25 -21.71 3.04
N ALA A 499 -28.32 -21.37 3.92
CA ALA A 499 -28.58 -20.50 5.06
C ALA A 499 -28.94 -19.06 4.60
N LEU A 500 -30.00 -18.48 5.15
CA LEU A 500 -30.47 -17.15 4.74
C LEU A 500 -29.68 -16.02 5.43
N ILE A 501 -29.13 -15.12 4.63
CA ILE A 501 -28.69 -13.78 5.02
C ILE A 501 -29.76 -12.79 4.59
N ALA A 502 -30.65 -12.39 5.51
CA ALA A 502 -31.75 -11.49 5.18
C ALA A 502 -31.31 -10.02 5.22
N GLU A 503 -31.58 -9.28 4.14
CA GLU A 503 -31.08 -7.92 3.95
C GLU A 503 -32.12 -6.85 4.34
N VAL A 504 -31.72 -5.99 5.28
CA VAL A 504 -32.48 -4.86 5.81
C VAL A 504 -32.11 -3.61 5.00
N LYS A 505 -32.89 -3.35 3.93
CA LYS A 505 -32.60 -2.32 2.90
C LYS A 505 -33.79 -1.39 2.65
N LYS A 506 -33.62 -0.09 2.91
CA LYS A 506 -34.69 0.90 2.70
C LYS A 506 -34.87 1.29 1.24
N ALA A 507 -33.77 1.60 0.55
CA ALA A 507 -33.76 2.04 -0.84
C ALA A 507 -32.64 1.36 -1.65
N SER A 508 -32.62 1.59 -2.96
CA SER A 508 -31.52 1.16 -3.85
C SER A 508 -31.41 2.05 -5.09
N PRO A 509 -30.21 2.22 -5.69
CA PRO A 509 -30.02 3.01 -6.92
C PRO A 509 -30.95 2.64 -8.07
N SER A 510 -31.24 1.35 -8.25
CA SER A 510 -31.98 0.82 -9.38
C SER A 510 -33.50 0.85 -9.22
N ARG A 511 -34.02 1.03 -8.00
CA ARG A 511 -35.48 0.93 -7.70
C ARG A 511 -36.03 2.00 -6.76
N GLY A 512 -35.22 2.97 -6.33
CA GLY A 512 -35.65 4.00 -5.38
C GLY A 512 -35.96 3.41 -4.01
N VAL A 513 -36.94 3.98 -3.31
CA VAL A 513 -37.42 3.48 -2.00
C VAL A 513 -38.18 2.17 -2.19
N LEU A 514 -37.79 1.14 -1.43
CA LEU A 514 -38.41 -0.19 -1.46
C LEU A 514 -39.49 -0.37 -0.39
N ARG A 515 -39.38 0.36 0.73
CA ARG A 515 -40.34 0.36 1.84
C ARG A 515 -40.34 1.73 2.54
N GLU A 516 -41.45 2.45 2.45
CA GLU A 516 -41.60 3.79 3.07
C GLU A 516 -41.59 3.71 4.60
N LYS A 517 -42.40 2.82 5.17
CA LYS A 517 -42.42 2.50 6.60
C LYS A 517 -41.27 1.56 6.93
N PHE A 518 -40.14 2.12 7.34
CA PHE A 518 -38.89 1.39 7.59
C PHE A 518 -38.44 1.54 9.04
N ASP A 519 -38.73 0.53 9.87
CA ASP A 519 -38.08 0.33 11.17
C ASP A 519 -37.07 -0.83 11.02
N PRO A 520 -35.75 -0.57 11.11
CA PRO A 520 -34.74 -1.60 10.92
C PRO A 520 -34.76 -2.66 12.03
N VAL A 521 -35.21 -2.33 13.24
CA VAL A 521 -35.29 -3.24 14.39
C VAL A 521 -36.49 -4.18 14.25
N GLU A 522 -37.66 -3.66 13.86
CA GLU A 522 -38.85 -4.48 13.58
C GLU A 522 -38.58 -5.47 12.45
N ILE A 523 -37.99 -5.00 11.35
CA ILE A 523 -37.64 -5.82 10.19
C ILE A 523 -36.60 -6.89 10.56
N ALA A 524 -35.52 -6.53 11.25
CA ALA A 524 -34.49 -7.47 11.71
C ALA A 524 -35.07 -8.54 12.64
N SER A 525 -35.91 -8.15 13.60
CA SER A 525 -36.58 -9.06 14.53
C SER A 525 -37.58 -9.99 13.82
N THR A 526 -38.23 -9.51 12.76
CA THR A 526 -39.13 -10.32 11.93
C THR A 526 -38.34 -11.36 11.14
N TYR A 527 -37.22 -10.97 10.52
CA TYR A 527 -36.35 -11.90 9.80
C TYR A 527 -35.76 -12.99 10.72
N GLU A 528 -35.25 -12.63 11.90
CA GLU A 528 -34.75 -13.59 12.89
C GLU A 528 -35.82 -14.62 13.27
N LYS A 529 -37.03 -14.16 13.64
CA LYS A 529 -38.15 -15.04 14.02
C LYS A 529 -38.60 -15.99 12.90
N ASN A 530 -38.35 -15.62 11.64
CA ASN A 530 -38.73 -16.42 10.46
C ASN A 530 -37.54 -17.22 9.87
N GLY A 531 -36.46 -17.41 10.64
CA GLY A 531 -35.36 -18.32 10.30
C GLY A 531 -34.20 -17.70 9.49
N ALA A 532 -34.09 -16.38 9.44
CA ALA A 532 -32.86 -15.75 8.95
C ALA A 532 -31.67 -16.13 9.84
N THR A 533 -30.61 -16.67 9.23
CA THR A 533 -29.42 -17.13 9.95
C THR A 533 -28.50 -15.97 10.30
N CYS A 534 -28.31 -15.05 9.36
CA CYS A 534 -27.59 -13.80 9.53
C CYS A 534 -28.41 -12.63 8.95
N LEU A 535 -28.04 -11.40 9.30
CA LEU A 535 -28.65 -10.20 8.74
C LEU A 535 -27.62 -9.36 7.98
N SER A 536 -28.03 -8.76 6.87
CA SER A 536 -27.24 -7.78 6.11
C SER A 536 -27.86 -6.40 6.29
N ILE A 537 -27.15 -5.48 6.94
CA ILE A 537 -27.64 -4.12 7.21
C ILE A 537 -26.93 -3.14 6.28
N LEU A 538 -27.71 -2.43 5.46
CA LEU A 538 -27.18 -1.36 4.61
C LEU A 538 -26.82 -0.15 5.48
N THR A 539 -25.58 0.33 5.37
CA THR A 539 -25.10 1.51 6.11
C THR A 539 -24.89 2.75 5.23
N ASP A 540 -24.95 2.61 3.90
CA ASP A 540 -24.83 3.73 2.99
C ASP A 540 -26.07 4.63 3.01
N GLU A 541 -25.89 5.89 3.42
CA GLU A 541 -26.94 6.89 3.51
C GLU A 541 -27.40 7.38 2.13
N LYS A 542 -26.47 7.67 1.22
CA LYS A 542 -26.71 8.48 0.01
C LYS A 542 -27.50 7.74 -1.09
N TYR A 543 -27.29 6.43 -1.22
CA TYR A 543 -27.84 5.60 -2.29
C TYR A 543 -28.80 4.53 -1.80
N PHE A 544 -28.61 4.05 -0.57
CA PHE A 544 -29.45 2.99 0.03
C PHE A 544 -30.35 3.48 1.17
N GLN A 545 -30.19 4.74 1.61
CA GLN A 545 -30.85 5.32 2.80
C GLN A 545 -30.67 4.44 4.05
N GLY A 546 -29.52 3.77 4.13
CA GLY A 546 -29.04 3.08 5.31
C GLY A 546 -28.40 4.04 6.32
N SER A 547 -27.84 3.49 7.40
CA SER A 547 -26.95 4.23 8.31
C SER A 547 -26.18 3.25 9.21
N PHE A 548 -25.05 3.69 9.76
CA PHE A 548 -24.34 2.94 10.80
C PHE A 548 -25.13 2.88 12.12
N GLU A 549 -26.02 3.85 12.33
CA GLU A 549 -26.96 3.91 13.45
C GLU A 549 -28.00 2.80 13.35
N ASN A 550 -28.50 2.46 12.16
CA ASN A 550 -29.42 1.32 11.96
C ASN A 550 -28.76 0.00 12.38
N LEU A 551 -27.50 -0.22 12.01
CA LEU A 551 -26.72 -1.40 12.42
C LEU A 551 -26.57 -1.46 13.95
N GLU A 552 -26.24 -0.33 14.58
CA GLU A 552 -26.09 -0.22 16.04
C GLU A 552 -27.42 -0.40 16.78
N LEU A 553 -28.53 0.12 16.26
CA LEU A 553 -29.89 -0.06 16.80
C LEU A 553 -30.31 -1.53 16.75
N VAL A 554 -30.15 -2.20 15.59
CA VAL A 554 -30.43 -3.64 15.44
C VAL A 554 -29.59 -4.46 16.41
N ARG A 555 -28.31 -4.12 16.58
CA ARG A 555 -27.42 -4.81 17.54
C ARG A 555 -27.88 -4.63 18.98
N ARG A 556 -28.28 -3.42 19.36
CA ARG A 556 -28.73 -3.07 20.73
C ARG A 556 -30.11 -3.62 21.06
N ALA A 557 -30.97 -3.83 20.08
CA ALA A 557 -32.32 -4.38 20.25
C ALA A 557 -32.36 -5.85 20.73
N GLY A 558 -31.21 -6.54 20.75
CA GLY A 558 -31.08 -7.88 21.35
C GLY A 558 -31.17 -9.04 20.36
N VAL A 559 -31.45 -8.76 19.08
CA VAL A 559 -31.35 -9.70 17.94
C VAL A 559 -30.06 -10.50 18.05
N LYS A 560 -30.14 -11.83 17.92
CA LYS A 560 -29.05 -12.81 18.08
C LYS A 560 -28.32 -13.13 16.77
N CYS A 561 -28.97 -13.03 15.62
CA CYS A 561 -28.33 -13.19 14.30
C CYS A 561 -27.02 -12.39 14.19
N PRO A 562 -25.94 -12.95 13.61
CA PRO A 562 -24.75 -12.19 13.24
C PRO A 562 -25.07 -11.11 12.19
N LEU A 563 -24.42 -9.95 12.29
CA LEU A 563 -24.70 -8.76 11.47
C LEU A 563 -23.56 -8.48 10.47
N LEU A 564 -23.89 -8.51 9.18
CA LEU A 564 -23.05 -8.00 8.09
C LEU A 564 -23.32 -6.50 7.91
N CYS A 565 -22.25 -5.70 7.98
CA CYS A 565 -22.27 -4.32 7.51
C CYS A 565 -22.08 -4.33 5.98
N LYS A 566 -23.18 -4.08 5.24
CA LYS A 566 -23.19 -3.99 3.78
C LYS A 566 -22.91 -2.54 3.39
N GLU A 567 -21.63 -2.28 3.12
CA GLU A 567 -21.06 -0.95 2.82
C GLU A 567 -20.04 -1.08 1.70
N PHE A 568 -19.78 0.03 0.99
CA PHE A 568 -18.68 0.11 0.04
C PHE A 568 -17.36 0.38 0.77
N ILE A 569 -16.77 -0.68 1.33
CA ILE A 569 -15.50 -0.63 2.05
C ILE A 569 -14.34 -0.40 1.06
N ILE A 570 -13.66 0.74 1.19
CA ILE A 570 -12.44 1.10 0.44
C ILE A 570 -11.27 1.54 1.33
N ASP A 571 -11.49 1.63 2.64
CA ASP A 571 -10.46 1.98 3.63
C ASP A 571 -10.64 1.17 4.92
N ALA A 572 -9.51 0.76 5.52
CA ALA A 572 -9.46 0.08 6.81
C ALA A 572 -10.29 0.78 7.91
N TRP A 573 -10.35 2.12 7.92
CA TRP A 573 -11.12 2.90 8.89
C TRP A 573 -12.59 2.46 8.96
N GLN A 574 -13.22 2.16 7.81
CA GLN A 574 -14.62 1.72 7.77
C GLN A 574 -14.81 0.37 8.48
N ILE A 575 -13.81 -0.52 8.45
CA ILE A 575 -13.84 -1.82 9.12
C ILE A 575 -13.82 -1.63 10.65
N TYR A 576 -12.97 -0.73 11.15
CA TYR A 576 -12.94 -0.38 12.58
C TYR A 576 -14.24 0.31 13.01
N TYR A 577 -14.83 1.16 12.15
CA TYR A 577 -16.09 1.84 12.44
C TYR A 577 -17.28 0.87 12.48
N ALA A 578 -17.43 0.02 11.46
CA ALA A 578 -18.43 -1.05 11.41
C ALA A 578 -18.33 -1.97 12.65
N ARG A 579 -17.11 -2.37 13.03
CA ARG A 579 -16.89 -3.18 14.24
C ARG A 579 -17.30 -2.45 15.52
N SER A 580 -16.98 -1.16 15.67
CA SER A 580 -17.38 -0.35 16.83
C SER A 580 -18.90 -0.21 16.96
N LYS A 581 -19.60 -0.22 15.82
CA LYS A 581 -21.08 -0.21 15.72
C LYS A 581 -21.72 -1.60 15.89
N GLY A 582 -20.90 -2.65 16.08
CA GLY A 582 -21.37 -4.00 16.40
C GLY A 582 -21.52 -4.95 15.22
N ALA A 583 -20.88 -4.66 14.07
CA ALA A 583 -20.77 -5.63 12.98
C ALA A 583 -20.01 -6.90 13.40
N ASP A 584 -20.45 -8.03 12.87
CA ASP A 584 -19.81 -9.35 12.94
C ASP A 584 -19.18 -9.76 11.59
N ALA A 585 -19.59 -9.13 10.49
CA ALA A 585 -18.98 -9.27 9.17
C ALA A 585 -18.98 -7.94 8.39
N ILE A 586 -18.10 -7.83 7.38
CA ILE A 586 -18.06 -6.73 6.41
C ILE A 586 -18.02 -7.26 4.96
N LEU A 587 -18.37 -6.40 4.00
CA LEU A 587 -18.29 -6.67 2.57
C LEU A 587 -16.97 -6.15 1.97
N LEU A 588 -16.32 -6.92 1.10
CA LEU A 588 -15.17 -6.52 0.29
C LEU A 588 -15.49 -6.83 -1.19
N ILE A 589 -15.39 -5.86 -2.10
CA ILE A 589 -15.80 -6.04 -3.51
C ILE A 589 -14.57 -6.19 -4.41
N ALA A 590 -14.38 -7.34 -5.06
CA ALA A 590 -13.20 -7.65 -5.89
C ALA A 590 -13.08 -6.78 -7.15
N ALA A 591 -14.20 -6.29 -7.67
CA ALA A 591 -14.26 -5.30 -8.76
C ALA A 591 -13.75 -3.89 -8.37
N VAL A 592 -13.54 -3.62 -7.08
CA VAL A 592 -13.11 -2.31 -6.52
C VAL A 592 -11.77 -2.40 -5.77
N LEU A 593 -11.46 -3.56 -5.21
CA LEU A 593 -10.30 -3.80 -4.35
C LEU A 593 -9.20 -4.59 -5.08
N PRO A 594 -7.94 -4.09 -5.14
CA PRO A 594 -6.79 -4.88 -5.55
C PRO A 594 -6.49 -5.96 -4.52
N ASP A 595 -5.80 -7.00 -4.97
CA ASP A 595 -5.57 -8.20 -4.15
C ASP A 595 -4.82 -7.89 -2.85
N LEU A 596 -3.96 -6.86 -2.87
CA LEU A 596 -3.25 -6.35 -1.70
C LEU A 596 -4.21 -5.72 -0.66
N ASP A 597 -5.21 -4.95 -1.09
CA ASP A 597 -6.22 -4.38 -0.19
C ASP A 597 -7.08 -5.50 0.39
N ILE A 598 -7.52 -6.48 -0.41
CA ILE A 598 -8.31 -7.63 0.08
C ILE A 598 -7.50 -8.43 1.11
N LYS A 599 -6.22 -8.74 0.83
CA LYS A 599 -5.29 -9.40 1.76
C LYS A 599 -5.15 -8.62 3.07
N TYR A 600 -4.96 -7.31 2.99
CA TYR A 600 -4.80 -6.43 4.15
C TYR A 600 -6.08 -6.31 4.98
N MET A 601 -7.22 -6.07 4.33
CA MET A 601 -8.53 -5.93 4.98
C MET A 601 -9.00 -7.25 5.60
N THR A 602 -8.78 -8.40 4.95
CA THR A 602 -9.05 -9.73 5.52
C THR A 602 -8.18 -9.99 6.76
N LYS A 603 -6.90 -9.55 6.77
CA LYS A 603 -6.04 -9.62 7.97
C LYS A 603 -6.56 -8.73 9.11
N ILE A 604 -7.12 -7.55 8.81
CA ILE A 604 -7.78 -6.70 9.81
C ILE A 604 -9.03 -7.39 10.36
N CYS A 605 -9.88 -7.93 9.50
CA CYS A 605 -11.11 -8.63 9.91
C CYS A 605 -10.79 -9.77 10.89
N ARG A 606 -9.82 -10.62 10.54
CA ARG A 606 -9.31 -11.70 11.41
C ARG A 606 -8.76 -11.18 12.75
N LYS A 607 -8.09 -10.02 12.78
CA LYS A 607 -7.60 -9.38 14.02
C LYS A 607 -8.73 -8.84 14.89
N LEU A 608 -9.82 -8.36 14.29
CA LEU A 608 -11.01 -7.84 14.98
C LEU A 608 -12.03 -8.94 15.34
N GLY A 609 -11.80 -10.18 14.88
CA GLY A 609 -12.67 -11.34 15.09
C GLY A 609 -13.85 -11.45 14.12
N ILE A 610 -13.97 -10.54 13.15
CA ILE A 610 -15.10 -10.46 12.21
C ILE A 610 -14.82 -11.19 10.89
N ALA A 611 -15.88 -11.60 10.20
CA ALA A 611 -15.77 -12.21 8.87
C ALA A 611 -15.64 -11.14 7.75
N ALA A 612 -15.05 -11.54 6.62
CA ALA A 612 -15.08 -10.77 5.39
C ALA A 612 -15.82 -11.58 4.32
N LEU A 613 -16.93 -11.06 3.81
CA LEU A 613 -17.63 -11.56 2.63
C LEU A 613 -16.97 -10.91 1.41
N VAL A 614 -16.23 -11.68 0.62
CA VAL A 614 -15.58 -11.16 -0.60
C VAL A 614 -16.51 -11.38 -1.79
N GLU A 615 -17.07 -10.28 -2.30
CA GLU A 615 -18.00 -10.26 -3.44
C GLU A 615 -17.24 -10.30 -4.77
N VAL A 616 -17.61 -11.24 -5.64
CA VAL A 616 -17.11 -11.41 -7.01
C VAL A 616 -18.28 -11.50 -7.99
N HIS A 617 -18.07 -11.06 -9.23
CA HIS A 617 -19.06 -11.14 -10.30
C HIS A 617 -18.61 -12.01 -11.49
N ASN A 618 -17.31 -12.10 -11.79
CA ASN A 618 -16.81 -12.81 -12.98
C ASN A 618 -15.63 -13.75 -12.66
N GLU A 619 -15.26 -14.54 -13.67
CA GLU A 619 -14.19 -15.54 -13.60
C GLU A 619 -12.86 -14.97 -13.10
N ARG A 620 -12.43 -13.81 -13.64
CA ARG A 620 -11.15 -13.18 -13.29
C ARG A 620 -11.13 -12.68 -11.85
N GLU A 621 -12.26 -12.20 -11.34
CA GLU A 621 -12.41 -11.83 -9.93
C GLU A 621 -12.41 -13.07 -9.02
N MET A 622 -13.09 -14.15 -9.43
CA MET A 622 -13.07 -15.41 -8.69
C MET A 622 -11.64 -15.96 -8.60
N ASP A 623 -10.92 -16.05 -9.72
CA ASP A 623 -9.54 -16.56 -9.77
C ASP A 623 -8.61 -15.75 -8.86
N ARG A 624 -8.67 -14.41 -8.95
CA ARG A 624 -7.94 -13.49 -8.06
C ARG A 624 -8.24 -13.73 -6.58
N VAL A 625 -9.51 -13.95 -6.21
CA VAL A 625 -9.91 -14.16 -4.81
C VAL A 625 -9.53 -15.56 -4.32
N LEU A 626 -9.54 -16.57 -5.18
CA LEU A 626 -9.10 -17.93 -4.85
C LEU A 626 -7.58 -18.00 -4.60
N ASP A 627 -6.79 -17.15 -5.24
CA ASP A 627 -5.34 -17.00 -4.98
C ASP A 627 -5.02 -16.30 -3.64
N ILE A 628 -6.02 -15.79 -2.92
CA ILE A 628 -5.83 -15.12 -1.62
C ILE A 628 -5.94 -16.12 -0.46
N ASP A 629 -4.88 -16.22 0.34
CA ASP A 629 -4.84 -17.11 1.49
C ASP A 629 -5.78 -16.67 2.64
N GLY A 630 -6.61 -17.62 3.08
CA GLY A 630 -7.46 -17.46 4.26
C GLY A 630 -8.74 -16.66 4.03
N ILE A 631 -9.21 -16.56 2.78
CA ILE A 631 -10.62 -16.31 2.48
C ILE A 631 -11.45 -17.48 3.01
N GLN A 632 -12.60 -17.18 3.63
CA GLN A 632 -13.51 -18.19 4.20
C GLN A 632 -14.93 -18.10 3.65
N LEU A 633 -15.28 -16.97 3.04
CA LEU A 633 -16.63 -16.63 2.62
C LEU A 633 -16.55 -15.80 1.32
N ILE A 634 -17.11 -16.31 0.23
CA ILE A 634 -17.19 -15.64 -1.08
C ILE A 634 -18.66 -15.39 -1.41
N GLY A 635 -18.99 -14.18 -1.85
CA GLY A 635 -20.30 -13.83 -2.39
C GLY A 635 -20.24 -13.80 -3.92
N ILE A 636 -21.14 -14.50 -4.60
CA ILE A 636 -21.31 -14.36 -6.05
C ILE A 636 -22.49 -13.43 -6.29
N ASN A 637 -22.21 -12.24 -6.81
CA ASN A 637 -23.25 -11.30 -7.17
C ASN A 637 -23.76 -11.60 -8.58
N ASN A 638 -24.98 -12.14 -8.66
CA ASN A 638 -25.65 -12.43 -9.94
C ASN A 638 -26.12 -11.16 -10.66
N ARG A 639 -25.98 -9.98 -10.05
CA ARG A 639 -26.23 -8.69 -10.68
C ARG A 639 -24.92 -8.07 -11.15
N ASP A 640 -24.82 -7.77 -12.44
CA ASP A 640 -23.75 -6.93 -12.97
C ASP A 640 -23.93 -5.49 -12.44
N LEU A 641 -22.87 -4.90 -11.88
CA LEU A 641 -22.88 -3.55 -11.31
C LEU A 641 -22.60 -2.45 -12.34
N GLU A 642 -22.24 -2.81 -13.58
CA GLU A 642 -22.14 -1.90 -14.72
C GLU A 642 -23.49 -1.79 -15.47
N THR A 643 -24.15 -2.92 -15.78
CA THR A 643 -25.42 -2.95 -16.56
C THR A 643 -26.70 -3.06 -15.72
N PHE A 644 -26.62 -3.49 -14.45
CA PHE A 644 -27.73 -3.89 -13.57
C PHE A 644 -28.53 -5.13 -14.01
N GLU A 645 -28.15 -5.80 -15.10
CA GLU A 645 -28.74 -7.08 -15.50
C GLU A 645 -28.48 -8.15 -14.43
N VAL A 646 -29.38 -9.14 -14.35
CA VAL A 646 -29.34 -10.18 -13.31
C VAL A 646 -29.45 -11.55 -13.96
N ASP A 647 -28.41 -12.36 -13.82
CA ASP A 647 -28.38 -13.74 -14.31
C ASP A 647 -27.87 -14.69 -13.22
N ILE A 648 -28.75 -15.58 -12.76
CA ILE A 648 -28.41 -16.60 -11.76
C ILE A 648 -27.56 -17.74 -12.35
N LEU A 649 -27.49 -17.90 -13.68
CA LEU A 649 -26.58 -18.87 -14.32
C LEU A 649 -25.12 -18.53 -14.02
N ASN A 650 -24.79 -17.26 -13.77
CA ASN A 650 -23.44 -16.84 -13.38
C ASN A 650 -22.92 -17.60 -12.14
N THR A 651 -23.76 -17.80 -11.12
CA THR A 651 -23.41 -18.63 -9.95
C THR A 651 -23.00 -20.05 -10.36
N LYS A 652 -23.72 -20.67 -11.31
CA LYS A 652 -23.38 -22.00 -11.80
C LYS A 652 -22.07 -21.98 -12.60
N ASN A 653 -21.93 -21.06 -13.55
CA ASN A 653 -20.72 -20.94 -14.39
C ASN A 653 -19.44 -20.74 -13.57
N LEU A 654 -19.49 -19.96 -12.48
CA LEU A 654 -18.33 -19.72 -11.60
C LEU A 654 -18.01 -20.88 -10.65
N LEU A 655 -18.96 -21.77 -10.38
CA LEU A 655 -18.78 -22.93 -9.51
C LEU A 655 -18.51 -24.23 -10.28
N GLU A 656 -18.71 -24.26 -11.60
CA GLU A 656 -18.35 -25.41 -12.43
C GLU A 656 -16.81 -25.55 -12.61
N GLY A 657 -16.38 -26.77 -12.91
CA GLY A 657 -14.98 -27.09 -13.21
C GLY A 657 -14.02 -26.95 -12.03
N GLU A 658 -12.84 -26.41 -12.29
CA GLU A 658 -11.72 -26.33 -11.33
C GLU A 658 -12.00 -25.39 -10.16
N ARG A 659 -12.71 -24.27 -10.38
CA ARG A 659 -13.01 -23.26 -9.35
C ARG A 659 -13.84 -23.84 -8.22
N GLY A 660 -14.92 -24.57 -8.53
CA GLY A 660 -15.73 -25.28 -7.54
C GLY A 660 -14.94 -26.32 -6.74
N GLN A 661 -14.02 -27.04 -7.41
CA GLN A 661 -13.13 -28.00 -6.75
C GLN A 661 -12.17 -27.30 -5.77
N LEU A 662 -11.55 -26.19 -6.16
CA LEU A 662 -10.69 -25.38 -5.28
C LEU A 662 -11.47 -24.79 -4.10
N ILE A 663 -12.68 -24.25 -4.33
CA ILE A 663 -13.59 -23.75 -3.28
C ILE A 663 -13.90 -24.84 -2.26
N HIS A 664 -14.21 -26.05 -2.74
CA HIS A 664 -14.49 -27.20 -1.89
C HIS A 664 -13.25 -27.62 -1.08
N GLN A 665 -12.09 -27.77 -1.74
CA GLN A 665 -10.82 -28.15 -1.11
C GLN A 665 -10.37 -27.13 -0.04
N LYS A 666 -10.54 -25.82 -0.29
CA LYS A 666 -10.24 -24.75 0.66
C LYS A 666 -11.29 -24.58 1.76
N GLY A 667 -12.41 -25.31 1.71
CA GLY A 667 -13.47 -25.26 2.73
C GLY A 667 -14.24 -23.92 2.79
N ILE A 668 -14.24 -23.18 1.68
CA ILE A 668 -14.86 -21.87 1.53
C ILE A 668 -16.39 -22.03 1.50
N THR A 669 -17.10 -21.14 2.20
CA THR A 669 -18.56 -21.02 2.09
C THR A 669 -18.89 -20.05 0.95
N VAL A 670 -19.75 -20.47 0.03
CA VAL A 670 -20.25 -19.61 -1.06
C VAL A 670 -21.64 -19.09 -0.71
N VAL A 671 -21.82 -17.78 -0.92
CA VAL A 671 -23.09 -17.06 -0.80
C VAL A 671 -23.58 -16.68 -2.19
N GLY A 672 -24.80 -17.05 -2.57
CA GLY A 672 -25.45 -16.55 -3.78
C GLY A 672 -26.16 -15.23 -3.49
N GLU A 673 -25.87 -14.17 -4.26
CA GLU A 673 -26.44 -12.84 -4.06
C GLU A 673 -27.17 -12.34 -5.31
N SER A 674 -28.23 -11.55 -5.12
CA SER A 674 -29.13 -11.04 -6.17
C SER A 674 -29.90 -12.14 -6.94
N GLY A 675 -31.06 -11.76 -7.50
CA GLY A 675 -31.80 -12.61 -8.45
C GLY A 675 -32.69 -13.72 -7.86
N LEU A 676 -32.74 -13.88 -6.54
CA LEU A 676 -33.48 -14.95 -5.87
C LEU A 676 -34.89 -14.49 -5.47
N PHE A 677 -35.92 -14.96 -6.18
CA PHE A 677 -37.32 -14.59 -5.99
C PHE A 677 -38.24 -15.76 -5.66
N THR A 678 -37.84 -16.99 -6.01
CA THR A 678 -38.65 -18.20 -5.92
C THR A 678 -37.87 -19.39 -5.33
N PRO A 679 -38.56 -20.44 -4.84
CA PRO A 679 -37.90 -21.68 -4.39
C PRO A 679 -37.08 -22.37 -5.47
N LYS A 680 -37.43 -22.18 -6.75
CA LYS A 680 -36.67 -22.73 -7.89
C LYS A 680 -35.32 -22.06 -8.03
N ASP A 681 -35.24 -20.75 -7.78
CA ASP A 681 -33.98 -20.00 -7.87
C ASP A 681 -33.04 -20.42 -6.72
N VAL A 682 -33.59 -20.60 -5.51
CA VAL A 682 -32.85 -21.09 -4.34
C VAL A 682 -32.36 -22.52 -4.56
N ALA A 683 -33.20 -23.41 -5.09
CA ALA A 683 -32.80 -24.77 -5.45
C ALA A 683 -31.72 -24.78 -6.54
N PHE A 684 -31.85 -23.95 -7.58
CA PHE A 684 -30.88 -23.86 -8.66
C PHE A 684 -29.48 -23.48 -8.17
N VAL A 685 -29.36 -22.45 -7.31
CA VAL A 685 -28.04 -22.07 -6.75
C VAL A 685 -27.54 -23.08 -5.71
N HIS A 686 -28.43 -23.70 -4.94
CA HIS A 686 -28.08 -24.78 -4.02
C HIS A 686 -27.43 -25.97 -4.74
N ASP A 687 -28.05 -26.41 -5.84
CA ASP A 687 -27.57 -27.55 -6.63
C ASP A 687 -26.26 -27.24 -7.37
N ALA A 688 -25.97 -25.95 -7.61
CA ALA A 688 -24.65 -25.47 -8.06
C ALA A 688 -23.58 -25.45 -6.93
N GLY A 689 -23.95 -25.73 -5.68
CA GLY A 689 -23.04 -25.82 -4.53
C GLY A 689 -23.06 -24.63 -3.56
N VAL A 690 -24.01 -23.69 -3.71
CA VAL A 690 -24.18 -22.55 -2.80
C VAL A 690 -24.74 -22.99 -1.44
N LYS A 691 -24.11 -22.51 -0.35
CA LYS A 691 -24.43 -22.89 1.03
C LYS A 691 -25.16 -21.81 1.82
N ALA A 692 -25.22 -20.59 1.30
CA ALA A 692 -25.96 -19.48 1.89
C ALA A 692 -26.49 -18.55 0.79
N VAL A 693 -27.54 -17.79 1.06
CA VAL A 693 -28.12 -16.83 0.09
C VAL A 693 -28.34 -15.48 0.73
N LEU A 694 -27.93 -14.40 0.05
CA LEU A 694 -28.16 -13.02 0.50
C LEU A 694 -29.35 -12.43 -0.26
N VAL A 695 -30.41 -12.14 0.48
CA VAL A 695 -31.71 -11.82 -0.11
C VAL A 695 -32.36 -10.64 0.63
N GLY A 696 -32.75 -9.62 -0.14
CA GLY A 696 -33.43 -8.42 0.39
C GLY A 696 -34.67 -8.05 -0.40
N GLU A 697 -34.54 -7.93 -1.73
CA GLU A 697 -35.56 -7.30 -2.58
C GLU A 697 -36.89 -8.08 -2.63
N SER A 698 -36.83 -9.41 -2.69
CA SER A 698 -38.00 -10.30 -2.67
C SER A 698 -38.69 -10.36 -1.30
N LEU A 699 -37.96 -10.05 -0.21
CA LEU A 699 -38.48 -10.03 1.16
C LEU A 699 -39.09 -8.67 1.53
N ILE A 700 -38.32 -7.59 1.35
CA ILE A 700 -38.64 -6.26 1.89
C ILE A 700 -39.86 -5.60 1.23
N LYS A 701 -40.14 -5.98 -0.03
CA LYS A 701 -41.29 -5.49 -0.83
C LYS A 701 -42.62 -6.11 -0.43
N LYS A 702 -42.63 -7.24 0.27
CA LYS A 702 -43.86 -7.90 0.74
C LYS A 702 -44.38 -7.18 1.98
N GLU A 703 -45.69 -7.12 2.15
CA GLU A 703 -46.31 -6.49 3.33
C GLU A 703 -45.81 -7.15 4.62
N ASP A 704 -45.78 -8.48 4.61
CA ASP A 704 -45.23 -9.37 5.64
C ASP A 704 -43.89 -9.99 5.16
N PRO A 705 -42.73 -9.46 5.61
CA PRO A 705 -41.42 -9.99 5.23
C PRO A 705 -41.11 -11.37 5.83
N GLY A 706 -41.86 -11.82 6.84
CA GLY A 706 -41.73 -13.15 7.43
C GLY A 706 -42.30 -14.23 6.52
N LYS A 707 -43.56 -14.05 6.08
CA LYS A 707 -44.18 -14.93 5.07
C LYS A 707 -43.37 -15.00 3.77
N ALA A 708 -42.75 -13.89 3.37
CA ALA A 708 -41.89 -13.84 2.20
C ALA A 708 -40.69 -14.81 2.26
N ILE A 709 -40.17 -15.11 3.47
CA ILE A 709 -39.12 -16.12 3.65
C ILE A 709 -39.67 -17.52 3.39
N ALA A 710 -40.82 -17.86 3.96
CA ALA A 710 -41.46 -19.16 3.73
C ALA A 710 -41.86 -19.37 2.26
N GLU A 711 -42.34 -18.33 1.59
CA GLU A 711 -42.61 -18.33 0.14
C GLU A 711 -41.33 -18.55 -0.68
N LEU A 712 -40.22 -17.92 -0.31
CA LEU A 712 -38.94 -18.03 -1.02
C LEU A 712 -38.30 -19.41 -0.87
N PHE A 713 -38.42 -20.07 0.27
CA PHE A 713 -37.89 -21.42 0.50
C PHE A 713 -38.90 -22.54 0.18
N GLY A 714 -40.16 -22.20 -0.07
CA GLY A 714 -41.25 -23.15 -0.33
C GLY A 714 -41.70 -23.94 0.91
N LYS A 715 -41.17 -23.61 2.08
CA LYS A 715 -41.46 -24.20 3.39
C LYS A 715 -41.07 -23.23 4.49
N ASP A 716 -41.65 -23.39 5.67
CA ASP A 716 -41.17 -22.71 6.87
C ASP A 716 -39.76 -23.22 7.25
N ILE A 717 -38.84 -22.29 7.51
CA ILE A 717 -37.47 -22.58 7.98
C ILE A 717 -37.22 -22.13 9.42
N SER A 718 -38.18 -21.45 10.06
CA SER A 718 -38.08 -20.98 11.46
C SER A 718 -38.04 -22.13 12.47
N THR A 719 -38.81 -23.18 12.22
CA THR A 719 -38.96 -24.38 13.06
C THR A 719 -37.65 -25.13 13.32
N TYR A 720 -36.62 -24.90 12.50
CA TYR A 720 -35.30 -25.52 12.65
C TYR A 720 -34.34 -24.71 13.54
N MET A 721 -34.69 -23.48 13.94
CA MET A 721 -33.87 -22.67 14.86
C MET A 721 -34.28 -22.84 16.33
N SER A 722 -35.49 -23.31 16.61
CA SER A 722 -36.06 -23.38 17.96
C SER A 722 -35.82 -24.72 18.69
N PHE A 723 -34.57 -25.06 19.02
CA PHE A 723 -34.22 -26.06 20.04
C PHE A 723 -32.74 -25.94 20.42
N ASP A 724 -32.44 -25.18 21.49
CA ASP A 724 -31.13 -25.11 22.17
C ASP A 724 -31.26 -24.54 23.61
N GLU A 725 -32.26 -24.98 24.38
CA GLU A 725 -32.40 -24.65 25.82
C GLU A 725 -31.92 -25.79 26.76
N HIS A 726 -31.39 -26.89 26.23
CA HIS A 726 -30.98 -28.07 27.01
C HIS A 726 -29.53 -28.52 26.72
N PHE A 727 -28.58 -27.60 26.89
CA PHE A 727 -27.18 -27.96 27.16
C PHE A 727 -26.58 -27.09 28.26
N ASN A 728 -27.04 -27.33 29.50
CA ASN A 728 -26.24 -27.07 30.68
C ASN A 728 -26.65 -27.98 31.84
N ILE A 729 -25.68 -28.36 32.68
CA ILE A 729 -25.76 -29.23 33.87
C ILE A 729 -25.67 -30.75 33.60
N SER A 730 -24.80 -31.40 34.39
CA SER A 730 -24.45 -32.83 34.49
C SER A 730 -23.54 -33.40 33.39
N GLY A 731 -22.41 -33.97 33.85
CA GLY A 731 -21.29 -34.44 33.03
C GLY A 731 -20.08 -34.82 33.88
N ASN A 732 -20.33 -35.27 35.11
CA ASN A 732 -19.37 -35.93 35.99
C ASN A 732 -20.18 -37.04 36.65
N VAL A 733 -19.80 -38.30 36.37
CA VAL A 733 -20.69 -39.50 36.34
C VAL A 733 -21.66 -39.50 35.16
#